data_AF-A0A7V4SWT9-F1
#
_entry.id   AF-A0A7V4SWT9-F1
#
_cell.length_a   1.000
_cell.length_b   1.000
_cell.length_c   1.000
_cell.angle_alpha   90.00
_cell.angle_beta   90.00
_cell.angle_gamma   90.00
#
_symmetry.space_group_name_H-M   'P 1'
#
loop_
_entity.id
_entity.type
_entity.pdbx_description
1 polymer ?
#
loop_
_entity_poly.entity_id
_entity_poly.type
_entity_poly.pdbx_seq_one_letter_code
_entity_poly.pdbx_strand_id
1 'polypeptide(L)'
;MDNLMLESFKTPPNEYRIAPFWFWNFALDENEIERQIREMHAKGIGGFFIHGRFGLRTEYMGEQWMRCIERACTVARQLDMHVYLYDENPFPSGVAGGEAMKDVRHFNKFLDISRQTVAPGETAIIPIPEGKLLSAVALGIEERTHLLDLKDYIEGQNLVWTAPADRHYEVLVFIAATARYKGFIYGSEPDYFESSLVDTFFAYTHERYATRLKPFLGTVIKGIFTDEPKIQCIYHMHEDGNTTAWFADLPEQFRQDHGYDLLPHLACLVTDCGPITGKVRRDFWTTVTNQYVERFFKRYRKWCEENEIALTGHLFLEEGLYANTMYQGNFPQVLSQFHIPGVDHLGLTAESDYAIRRIPRSITRAHGQKLVSSTAHIIRAPRVLSETFGCCGWTLSMEHMKWIVDWQMSLGINFLCPHAFYYSLAGVRKTDAPPSQFYQATYWPHYKLFADYTARLSYALSQGRHKAQIALLYPIKGFHSEWAPGIQGPIDSLIAEYFDIYCAYLLKEHIDYDILPEEAIRSATCVDQHLRIAGEEYELVIMPPTTALAYETALKLKEFVEDGGKVMATMLLPTEDADDEKHQEIRDLFIQLFDRDPVQLREDILSGIAPSQPVLTQKVEGALFFEAPKPADLIPRLRDLVSKAIRPEVSVRREDSECYDVTYLHRTLDGEDLFFFSNNCDEPREVEISIRCDGSPYMLDIETGHAVALTGCIQQGSRTIFTHRFERYGSLLVYFGNEPALAVGRQARALEGQEIRLGDEWAFRLEGPNSLTLRDWNLNILTQQEKLIYTYTTCFETEFVPDELMLVLDDMPEVATYAGCAGSSCRVFVNDRECVEKRSWIIDPGFQCLNIRDLIEIGTNQLKIVIDQGGWSGDPQLMSAEPRLMGSFSVNAGSNRLMPPKTTLRTGSWTEQGYPYFSGTGVYCQTVEIPEFSRDQRIVLRAEEPADMVEFVVNGARAGVRPWPPFEIEITHLVKPGPNTVELRITNSLANLLQSEPCPSGLLSEATIIIY
;
A
#
# COMPACT_ATOMS: atom_id res chain seq x y z
N MET A 1 25.43 2.23 20.73
CA MET A 1 25.24 3.02 19.52
C MET A 1 26.31 4.08 19.60
N ASP A 2 27.23 4.14 18.64
CA ASP A 2 28.29 5.15 18.68
C ASP A 2 27.73 6.56 18.39
N ASN A 3 28.54 7.59 18.67
CA ASN A 3 28.13 8.98 18.45
C ASN A 3 27.77 9.27 16.98
N LEU A 4 28.38 8.55 16.04
CA LEU A 4 28.18 8.78 14.61
C LEU A 4 26.80 8.27 14.16
N MET A 5 26.35 7.15 14.74
CA MET A 5 25.01 6.62 14.51
C MET A 5 23.91 7.48 15.13
N LEU A 6 24.14 8.06 16.31
CA LEU A 6 23.16 8.95 16.93
C LEU A 6 23.05 10.30 16.19
N GLU A 7 24.18 10.83 15.69
CA GLU A 7 24.17 12.00 14.79
C GLU A 7 23.44 11.70 13.48
N SER A 8 23.64 10.51 12.91
CA SER A 8 22.92 10.06 11.71
C SER A 8 21.43 9.82 11.98
N PHE A 9 21.05 9.34 13.17
CA PHE A 9 19.63 9.27 13.57
C PHE A 9 19.03 10.67 13.68
N LYS A 10 19.75 11.63 14.26
CA LYS A 10 19.28 13.01 14.37
C LYS A 10 19.09 13.69 13.01
N THR A 11 20.04 13.47 12.10
CA THR A 11 20.03 14.00 10.73
C THR A 11 20.28 12.88 9.71
N PRO A 12 19.24 12.11 9.33
CA PRO A 12 19.39 10.98 8.43
C PRO A 12 19.93 11.38 7.05
N PRO A 13 20.84 10.58 6.47
CA PRO A 13 21.24 10.70 5.06
C PRO A 13 20.05 10.60 4.10
N ASN A 14 20.18 11.17 2.89
CA ASN A 14 19.12 11.18 1.87
C ASN A 14 18.69 9.78 1.43
N GLU A 15 19.56 8.78 1.56
CA GLU A 15 19.23 7.37 1.32
C GLU A 15 18.06 6.89 2.16
N TYR A 16 17.91 7.35 3.42
CA TYR A 16 16.86 6.92 4.34
C TYR A 16 15.63 7.83 4.34
N ARG A 17 15.64 8.87 3.51
CA ARG A 17 14.48 9.76 3.35
C ARG A 17 13.49 9.15 2.37
N ILE A 18 12.25 9.61 2.45
CA ILE A 18 11.18 9.18 1.53
C ILE A 18 11.51 9.58 0.09
N ALA A 19 11.02 8.80 -0.85
CA ALA A 19 11.08 9.10 -2.28
C ALA A 19 9.69 8.88 -2.89
N PRO A 20 8.87 9.93 -3.09
CA PRO A 20 7.51 9.79 -3.60
C PRO A 20 7.50 9.40 -5.08
N PHE A 21 6.38 8.82 -5.51
CA PHE A 21 6.02 8.89 -6.91
C PHE A 21 5.79 10.34 -7.30
N TRP A 22 6.51 10.77 -8.32
CA TRP A 22 6.31 12.06 -8.93
C TRP A 22 5.57 11.88 -10.25
N PHE A 23 4.26 12.12 -10.20
CA PHE A 23 3.37 11.94 -11.34
C PHE A 23 3.60 13.02 -12.37
N TRP A 24 4.32 12.66 -13.42
CA TRP A 24 4.46 13.44 -14.64
C TRP A 24 3.21 13.25 -15.47
N ASN A 25 2.26 14.14 -15.23
CA ASN A 25 0.89 14.02 -15.71
C ASN A 25 0.43 15.24 -16.50
N PHE A 26 1.31 16.13 -16.99
CA PHE A 26 0.91 17.33 -17.73
C PHE A 26 1.86 17.64 -18.90
N ALA A 27 1.88 18.88 -19.40
CA ALA A 27 2.94 19.37 -20.27
C ALA A 27 4.18 19.69 -19.42
N LEU A 28 5.25 18.93 -19.63
CA LEU A 28 6.48 19.00 -18.84
C LEU A 28 7.40 20.13 -19.30
N ASP A 29 7.88 20.93 -18.36
CA ASP A 29 8.84 22.02 -18.57
C ASP A 29 10.06 21.86 -17.66
N GLU A 30 11.27 22.02 -18.21
CA GLU A 30 12.53 21.80 -17.50
C GLU A 30 12.74 22.74 -16.29
N ASN A 31 12.20 23.97 -16.32
CA ASN A 31 12.31 24.89 -15.19
C ASN A 31 11.33 24.52 -14.08
N GLU A 32 10.13 24.08 -14.43
CA GLU A 32 9.16 23.59 -13.46
C GLU A 32 9.64 22.30 -12.79
N ILE A 33 10.27 21.39 -13.56
CA ILE A 33 10.96 20.21 -13.04
C ILE A 33 11.99 20.61 -11.97
N GLU A 34 12.85 21.59 -12.26
CA GLU A 34 13.83 22.07 -11.28
C GLU A 34 13.17 22.71 -10.05
N ARG A 35 12.17 23.57 -10.25
CA ARG A 35 11.45 24.23 -9.15
C ARG A 35 10.85 23.19 -8.20
N GLN A 36 10.18 22.19 -8.75
CA GLN A 36 9.55 21.12 -7.99
C GLN A 36 10.60 20.28 -7.23
N ILE A 37 11.73 19.92 -7.85
CA ILE A 37 12.81 19.19 -7.15
C ILE A 37 13.38 20.01 -5.99
N ARG A 38 13.61 21.32 -6.18
CA ARG A 38 14.10 22.20 -5.12
C ARG A 38 13.09 22.33 -3.98
N GLU A 39 11.79 22.35 -4.30
CA GLU A 39 10.71 22.36 -3.31
C GLU A 39 10.68 21.06 -2.50
N MET A 40 10.79 19.90 -3.16
CA MET A 40 10.92 18.59 -2.50
C MET A 40 12.13 18.57 -1.55
N HIS A 41 13.31 18.96 -2.03
CA HIS A 41 14.53 19.01 -1.22
C HIS A 41 14.36 19.91 0.01
N ALA A 42 13.74 21.09 -0.15
CA ALA A 42 13.49 22.03 0.95
C ALA A 42 12.57 21.44 2.04
N LYS A 43 11.72 20.45 1.70
CA LYS A 43 10.88 19.72 2.65
C LYS A 43 11.50 18.41 3.16
N GLY A 44 12.79 18.16 2.89
CA GLY A 44 13.48 16.99 3.42
C GLY A 44 13.15 15.69 2.69
N ILE A 45 12.73 15.78 1.43
CA ILE A 45 12.58 14.62 0.54
C ILE A 45 13.97 14.23 0.00
N GLY A 46 14.30 12.94 0.02
CA GLY A 46 15.63 12.45 -0.37
C GLY A 46 15.75 11.97 -1.82
N GLY A 47 14.63 11.72 -2.48
CA GLY A 47 14.61 11.27 -3.87
C GLY A 47 13.22 11.28 -4.46
N PHE A 48 13.03 10.72 -5.66
CA PHE A 48 11.72 10.60 -6.30
C PHE A 48 11.72 9.53 -7.39
N PHE A 49 10.56 8.92 -7.62
CA PHE A 49 10.27 8.02 -8.73
C PHE A 49 9.58 8.78 -9.86
N ILE A 50 10.22 8.89 -11.03
CA ILE A 50 9.67 9.64 -12.17
C ILE A 50 8.60 8.81 -12.87
N HIS A 51 7.33 9.03 -12.54
CA HIS A 51 6.23 8.18 -12.99
C HIS A 51 5.37 8.90 -14.03
N GLY A 52 5.33 8.42 -15.28
CA GLY A 52 4.41 8.91 -16.31
C GLY A 52 2.98 8.51 -15.96
N ARG A 53 2.02 9.44 -15.94
CA ARG A 53 0.68 9.16 -15.41
C ARG A 53 -0.44 9.74 -16.28
N PHE A 54 -1.68 9.30 -16.05
CA PHE A 54 -2.87 9.76 -16.76
C PHE A 54 -2.93 11.30 -16.86
N GLY A 55 -3.15 11.79 -18.07
CA GLY A 55 -3.16 13.23 -18.37
C GLY A 55 -1.84 13.79 -18.90
N LEU A 56 -0.76 13.00 -18.98
CA LEU A 56 0.51 13.39 -19.60
C LEU A 56 0.28 13.95 -21.01
N ARG A 57 0.77 15.17 -21.27
CA ARG A 57 0.68 15.85 -22.58
C ARG A 57 1.99 15.80 -23.36
N THR A 58 3.11 15.65 -22.66
CA THR A 58 4.42 15.45 -23.28
C THR A 58 4.51 14.02 -23.83
N GLU A 59 4.99 13.87 -25.06
CA GLU A 59 5.20 12.55 -25.68
C GLU A 59 6.10 11.66 -24.80
N TYR A 60 5.57 10.53 -24.34
CA TYR A 60 6.28 9.56 -23.52
C TYR A 60 7.47 8.96 -24.28
N MET A 61 8.64 8.92 -23.65
CA MET A 61 9.92 8.54 -24.27
C MET A 61 10.36 9.42 -25.46
N GLY A 62 9.69 10.56 -25.68
CA GLY A 62 10.07 11.56 -26.67
C GLY A 62 11.22 12.44 -26.20
N GLU A 63 11.65 13.35 -27.08
CA GLU A 63 12.81 14.21 -26.82
C GLU A 63 12.61 15.19 -25.65
N GLN A 64 11.40 15.78 -25.49
CA GLN A 64 11.09 16.63 -24.34
C GLN A 64 11.07 15.83 -23.03
N TRP A 65 10.53 14.62 -23.03
CA TRP A 65 10.54 13.71 -21.87
C TRP A 65 11.98 13.44 -21.41
N MET A 66 12.86 13.08 -22.34
CA MET A 66 14.27 12.80 -22.05
C MET A 66 15.02 14.02 -21.51
N ARG A 67 14.80 15.22 -22.07
CA ARG A 67 15.41 16.46 -21.52
C ARG A 67 14.97 16.73 -20.09
N CYS A 68 13.68 16.56 -19.79
CA CYS A 68 13.18 16.71 -18.43
C CYS A 68 13.86 15.71 -17.46
N ILE A 69 14.09 14.46 -17.87
CA ILE A 69 14.78 13.48 -17.01
C ILE A 69 16.25 13.86 -16.82
N GLU A 70 16.95 14.28 -17.87
CA GLU A 70 18.34 14.77 -17.75
C GLU A 70 18.42 15.97 -16.81
N ARG A 71 17.46 16.90 -16.92
CA ARG A 71 17.34 18.04 -16.02
C ARG A 71 17.11 17.57 -14.58
N ALA A 72 16.19 16.65 -14.36
CA ALA A 72 15.90 16.10 -13.05
C ALA A 72 17.14 15.45 -12.42
N CYS A 73 17.85 14.60 -13.17
CA CYS A 73 19.09 13.96 -12.72
C CYS A 73 20.21 14.97 -12.43
N THR A 74 20.32 16.02 -13.24
CA THR A 74 21.31 17.08 -13.05
C THR A 74 21.06 17.87 -11.76
N VAL A 75 19.81 18.25 -11.50
CA VAL A 75 19.43 18.99 -10.27
C VAL A 75 19.52 18.08 -9.05
N ALA A 76 19.07 16.82 -9.15
CA ALA A 76 19.18 15.84 -8.07
C ALA A 76 20.64 15.64 -7.64
N ARG A 77 21.58 15.52 -8.59
CA ARG A 77 23.02 15.44 -8.29
C ARG A 77 23.56 16.68 -7.55
N GLN A 78 23.06 17.88 -7.86
CA GLN A 78 23.47 19.10 -7.16
C GLN A 78 22.98 19.16 -5.71
N LEU A 79 21.87 18.46 -5.42
CA LEU A 79 21.18 18.46 -4.13
C LEU A 79 21.39 17.15 -3.35
N ASP A 80 22.24 16.26 -3.85
CA ASP A 80 22.48 14.91 -3.29
C ASP A 80 21.19 14.07 -3.16
N MET A 81 20.23 14.25 -4.07
CA MET A 81 18.99 13.47 -4.10
C MET A 81 19.11 12.24 -5.00
N HIS A 82 18.32 11.20 -4.70
CA HIS A 82 18.25 9.99 -5.51
C HIS A 82 17.13 10.06 -6.55
N VAL A 83 17.40 9.53 -7.75
CA VAL A 83 16.40 9.38 -8.81
C VAL A 83 16.11 7.89 -8.98
N TYR A 84 14.84 7.57 -9.11
CA TYR A 84 14.39 6.27 -9.53
C TYR A 84 13.61 6.42 -10.83
N LEU A 85 14.00 5.64 -11.83
CA LEU A 85 13.26 5.59 -13.08
C LEU A 85 11.98 4.80 -12.87
N TYR A 86 10.98 5.07 -13.69
CA TYR A 86 9.78 4.27 -13.79
C TYR A 86 9.66 3.81 -15.24
N ASP A 87 9.28 2.54 -15.42
CA ASP A 87 9.41 1.85 -16.70
C ASP A 87 8.16 1.95 -17.59
N GLU A 88 7.10 2.65 -17.15
CA GLU A 88 5.79 2.62 -17.80
C GLU A 88 5.08 3.99 -17.88
N ASN A 89 4.00 4.06 -18.67
CA ASN A 89 3.02 5.15 -18.69
C ASN A 89 1.60 4.61 -18.99
N PRO A 90 0.68 4.49 -18.01
CA PRO A 90 0.90 4.70 -16.59
C PRO A 90 1.36 3.42 -15.88
N PHE A 91 0.71 2.28 -16.07
CA PHE A 91 0.98 0.95 -15.47
C PHE A 91 0.08 -0.07 -16.21
N PRO A 92 0.25 -1.40 -16.05
CA PRO A 92 1.36 -2.12 -15.43
C PRO A 92 2.59 -2.18 -16.34
N SER A 93 3.75 -2.52 -15.78
CA SER A 93 5.00 -2.66 -16.53
C SER A 93 4.89 -3.65 -17.68
N GLY A 94 5.58 -3.37 -18.79
CA GLY A 94 5.61 -4.22 -19.97
C GLY A 94 4.78 -3.69 -21.13
N VAL A 95 3.98 -2.64 -20.94
CA VAL A 95 3.12 -2.07 -21.98
C VAL A 95 3.84 -0.99 -22.80
N ALA A 96 4.79 -0.28 -22.19
CA ALA A 96 5.58 0.81 -22.77
C ALA A 96 4.76 1.98 -23.35
N GLY A 97 3.73 2.44 -22.64
CA GLY A 97 2.79 3.46 -23.12
C GLY A 97 1.88 2.95 -24.26
N GLY A 98 1.69 1.64 -24.35
CA GLY A 98 0.92 0.98 -25.41
C GLY A 98 1.77 0.48 -26.58
N GLU A 99 3.04 0.86 -26.66
CA GLU A 99 3.91 0.51 -27.79
C GLU A 99 4.23 -0.98 -27.85
N ALA A 100 4.48 -1.61 -26.70
CA ALA A 100 4.66 -3.05 -26.65
C ALA A 100 3.35 -3.80 -26.95
N MET A 101 2.18 -3.19 -26.79
CA MET A 101 0.88 -3.86 -27.00
C MET A 101 0.34 -3.76 -28.42
N LYS A 102 1.12 -3.25 -29.39
CA LYS A 102 0.70 -3.19 -30.81
C LYS A 102 0.67 -4.55 -31.50
N ASP A 103 1.45 -5.52 -31.01
CA ASP A 103 1.45 -6.89 -31.52
C ASP A 103 0.52 -7.76 -30.66
N VAL A 104 -0.47 -8.38 -31.30
CA VAL A 104 -1.41 -9.30 -30.61
C VAL A 104 -0.72 -10.49 -29.96
N ARG A 105 0.48 -10.88 -30.43
CA ARG A 105 1.29 -11.93 -29.79
C ARG A 105 1.70 -11.54 -28.37
N HIS A 106 1.72 -10.26 -28.05
CA HIS A 106 2.09 -9.76 -26.73
C HIS A 106 0.91 -9.75 -25.76
N PHE A 107 -0.31 -10.10 -26.22
CA PHE A 107 -1.48 -10.18 -25.35
C PHE A 107 -1.41 -11.43 -24.48
N ASN A 108 -1.78 -11.27 -23.21
CA ASN A 108 -1.86 -12.33 -22.22
C ASN A 108 -2.65 -13.54 -22.76
N LYS A 109 -2.10 -14.73 -22.56
CA LYS A 109 -2.73 -16.01 -22.92
C LYS A 109 -3.20 -16.69 -21.66
N PHE A 110 -4.31 -17.40 -21.76
CA PHE A 110 -4.91 -18.10 -20.64
C PHE A 110 -5.53 -19.41 -21.11
N LEU A 111 -5.70 -20.33 -20.17
CA LEU A 111 -6.43 -21.57 -20.35
C LEU A 111 -7.87 -21.33 -19.93
N ASP A 112 -8.79 -21.35 -20.89
CA ASP A 112 -10.23 -21.34 -20.68
C ASP A 112 -10.73 -22.77 -20.43
N ILE A 113 -11.61 -22.92 -19.46
CA ILE A 113 -12.07 -24.21 -18.94
C ILE A 113 -13.60 -24.19 -18.89
N SER A 114 -14.24 -24.79 -19.90
CA SER A 114 -15.69 -24.98 -19.87
C SER A 114 -16.04 -26.25 -19.10
N ARG A 115 -17.07 -26.17 -18.25
CA ARG A 115 -17.51 -27.26 -17.37
C ARG A 115 -19.01 -27.44 -17.51
N GLN A 116 -19.45 -28.66 -17.74
CA GLN A 116 -20.87 -28.99 -17.78
C GLN A 116 -21.14 -30.36 -17.19
N THR A 117 -22.05 -30.42 -16.21
CA THR A 117 -22.58 -31.68 -15.71
C THR A 117 -23.62 -32.23 -16.70
N VAL A 118 -23.50 -33.51 -17.03
CA VAL A 118 -24.34 -34.24 -17.99
C VAL A 118 -24.93 -35.47 -17.30
N ALA A 119 -26.25 -35.62 -17.38
CA ALA A 119 -26.96 -36.73 -16.77
C ALA A 119 -26.76 -38.06 -17.55
N PRO A 120 -26.94 -39.22 -16.91
CA PRO A 120 -26.85 -40.50 -17.60
C PRO A 120 -27.80 -40.57 -18.82
N GLY A 121 -27.26 -40.91 -19.99
CA GLY A 121 -28.04 -41.02 -21.24
C GLY A 121 -28.39 -39.69 -21.91
N GLU A 122 -28.03 -38.55 -21.31
CA GLU A 122 -28.24 -37.22 -21.87
C GLU A 122 -27.24 -36.92 -22.99
N THR A 123 -27.65 -36.14 -23.99
CA THR A 123 -26.75 -35.60 -25.02
C THR A 123 -26.38 -34.17 -24.69
N ALA A 124 -25.10 -33.92 -24.43
CA ALA A 124 -24.55 -32.59 -24.25
C ALA A 124 -24.16 -31.98 -25.61
N ILE A 125 -24.53 -30.71 -25.80
CA ILE A 125 -24.09 -29.88 -26.92
C ILE A 125 -23.38 -28.68 -26.30
N ILE A 126 -22.04 -28.72 -26.28
CA ILE A 126 -21.22 -27.71 -25.62
C ILE A 126 -20.56 -26.84 -26.69
N PRO A 127 -20.86 -25.54 -26.77
CA PRO A 127 -20.19 -24.64 -27.70
C PRO A 127 -18.71 -24.50 -27.32
N ILE A 128 -17.83 -24.59 -28.31
CA ILE A 128 -16.39 -24.38 -28.15
C ILE A 128 -16.11 -22.89 -28.41
N PRO A 129 -15.71 -22.11 -27.39
CA PRO A 129 -15.35 -20.71 -27.58
C PRO A 129 -14.13 -20.53 -28.50
N GLU A 130 -13.90 -19.28 -28.94
CA GLU A 130 -12.78 -18.93 -29.82
C GLU A 130 -11.44 -19.20 -29.14
N GLY A 131 -10.60 -20.02 -29.79
CA GLY A 131 -9.27 -20.39 -29.28
C GLY A 131 -8.78 -21.70 -29.87
N LYS A 132 -7.69 -22.23 -29.32
CA LYS A 132 -7.16 -23.55 -29.69
C LYS A 132 -7.67 -24.60 -28.71
N LEU A 133 -8.54 -25.50 -29.18
CA LEU A 133 -8.93 -26.68 -28.43
C LEU A 133 -7.70 -27.55 -28.11
N LEU A 134 -7.43 -27.76 -26.83
CA LEU A 134 -6.32 -28.59 -26.36
C LEU A 134 -6.79 -29.99 -25.96
N SER A 135 -7.92 -30.04 -25.25
CA SER A 135 -8.51 -31.28 -24.74
C SER A 135 -10.00 -31.12 -24.49
N ALA A 136 -10.75 -32.22 -24.63
CA ALA A 136 -12.14 -32.34 -24.23
C ALA A 136 -12.30 -33.71 -23.59
N VAL A 137 -12.80 -33.77 -22.36
CA VAL A 137 -12.87 -35.02 -21.60
C VAL A 137 -14.18 -35.11 -20.82
N ALA A 138 -14.66 -36.33 -20.60
CA ALA A 138 -15.74 -36.61 -19.64
C ALA A 138 -15.19 -37.35 -18.43
N LEU A 139 -15.44 -36.85 -17.24
CA LEU A 139 -15.10 -37.48 -15.96
C LEU A 139 -16.37 -38.02 -15.29
N GLY A 140 -16.40 -39.31 -14.97
CA GLY A 140 -17.50 -39.88 -14.17
C GLY A 140 -17.49 -39.36 -12.72
N ILE A 141 -18.57 -38.72 -12.28
CA ILE A 141 -18.64 -37.99 -10.99
C ILE A 141 -18.60 -38.96 -9.80
N GLU A 142 -19.32 -40.06 -9.88
CA GLU A 142 -19.55 -40.98 -8.76
C GLU A 142 -18.32 -41.85 -8.42
N GLU A 143 -17.46 -42.13 -9.41
CA GLU A 143 -16.27 -42.97 -9.21
C GLU A 143 -14.95 -42.20 -9.32
N ARG A 144 -14.95 -40.93 -9.76
CA ARG A 144 -13.77 -40.05 -9.97
C ARG A 144 -12.58 -40.69 -10.72
N THR A 145 -12.82 -41.74 -11.50
CA THR A 145 -11.75 -42.60 -12.05
C THR A 145 -11.89 -42.92 -13.53
N HIS A 146 -12.89 -42.36 -14.21
CA HIS A 146 -13.14 -42.62 -15.63
C HIS A 146 -13.07 -41.33 -16.43
N LEU A 147 -11.90 -41.09 -17.05
CA LEU A 147 -11.67 -39.99 -17.97
C LEU A 147 -11.77 -40.51 -19.40
N LEU A 148 -12.81 -40.09 -20.12
CA LEU A 148 -13.05 -40.42 -21.53
C LEU A 148 -12.56 -39.25 -22.40
N ASP A 149 -11.72 -39.51 -23.39
CA ASP A 149 -11.34 -38.51 -24.39
C ASP A 149 -12.53 -38.26 -25.33
N LEU A 150 -12.92 -37.00 -25.48
CA LEU A 150 -14.06 -36.56 -26.28
C LEU A 150 -13.65 -35.83 -27.56
N LYS A 151 -12.36 -35.80 -27.93
CA LYS A 151 -11.87 -35.09 -29.13
C LYS A 151 -12.53 -35.55 -30.43
N ASP A 152 -12.89 -36.83 -30.52
CA ASP A 152 -13.53 -37.39 -31.71
C ASP A 152 -15.03 -37.01 -31.83
N TYR A 153 -15.60 -36.37 -30.81
CA TYR A 153 -17.01 -35.95 -30.75
C TYR A 153 -17.20 -34.46 -31.05
N ILE A 154 -16.16 -33.80 -31.61
CA ILE A 154 -16.24 -32.40 -32.03
C ILE A 154 -16.87 -32.30 -33.41
N GLU A 155 -18.04 -31.66 -33.47
CA GLU A 155 -18.80 -31.40 -34.69
C GLU A 155 -18.88 -29.89 -34.94
N GLY A 156 -18.05 -29.39 -35.85
CA GLY A 156 -17.98 -27.95 -36.16
C GLY A 156 -17.44 -27.14 -34.98
N GLN A 157 -18.28 -26.26 -34.40
CA GLN A 157 -17.94 -25.44 -33.22
C GLN A 157 -18.58 -25.98 -31.92
N ASN A 158 -19.06 -27.23 -31.92
CA ASN A 158 -19.67 -27.82 -30.74
C ASN A 158 -19.04 -29.17 -30.43
N LEU A 159 -18.92 -29.49 -29.15
CA LEU A 159 -18.79 -30.87 -28.67
C LEU A 159 -20.20 -31.46 -28.58
N VAL A 160 -20.46 -32.56 -29.30
CA VAL A 160 -21.75 -33.26 -29.29
C VAL A 160 -21.53 -34.68 -28.79
N TRP A 161 -21.89 -34.93 -27.53
CA TRP A 161 -21.61 -36.21 -26.89
C TRP A 161 -22.80 -36.73 -26.08
N THR A 162 -23.13 -38.00 -26.24
CA THR A 162 -24.16 -38.69 -25.44
C THR A 162 -23.49 -39.46 -24.30
N ALA A 163 -23.80 -39.08 -23.07
CA ALA A 163 -23.30 -39.74 -21.88
C ALA A 163 -23.81 -41.20 -21.81
N PRO A 164 -22.96 -42.18 -21.45
CA PRO A 164 -23.42 -43.50 -21.09
C PRO A 164 -24.50 -43.45 -20.01
N ALA A 165 -25.48 -44.36 -20.08
CA ALA A 165 -26.64 -44.37 -19.18
C ALA A 165 -26.37 -44.97 -17.79
N ASP A 166 -25.13 -44.89 -17.31
CA ASP A 166 -24.68 -45.54 -16.07
C ASP A 166 -24.46 -44.57 -14.91
N ARG A 167 -24.05 -43.32 -15.17
CA ARG A 167 -23.65 -42.35 -14.15
C ARG A 167 -23.69 -40.91 -14.66
N HIS A 168 -23.46 -39.92 -13.79
CA HIS A 168 -23.28 -38.54 -14.22
C HIS A 168 -21.84 -38.28 -14.67
N TYR A 169 -21.70 -37.40 -15.65
CA TYR A 169 -20.39 -36.99 -16.15
C TYR A 169 -20.20 -35.50 -16.01
N GLU A 170 -19.03 -35.08 -15.54
CA GLU A 170 -18.56 -33.71 -15.72
C GLU A 170 -17.77 -33.66 -17.04
N VAL A 171 -18.28 -32.93 -18.02
CA VAL A 171 -17.58 -32.67 -19.28
C VAL A 171 -16.74 -31.42 -19.12
N LEU A 172 -15.44 -31.56 -19.38
CA LEU A 172 -14.44 -30.50 -19.30
C LEU A 172 -13.87 -30.22 -20.69
N VAL A 173 -13.89 -28.96 -21.12
CA VAL A 173 -13.30 -28.52 -22.39
C VAL A 173 -12.23 -27.48 -22.12
N PHE A 174 -11.02 -27.74 -22.60
CA PHE A 174 -9.82 -26.94 -22.35
C PHE A 174 -9.37 -26.23 -23.62
N ILE A 175 -9.32 -24.91 -23.57
CA ILE A 175 -9.04 -24.05 -24.73
C ILE A 175 -7.95 -23.06 -24.38
N ALA A 176 -6.85 -23.07 -25.14
CA ALA A 176 -5.88 -21.99 -25.07
C ALA A 176 -6.43 -20.78 -25.83
N ALA A 177 -6.61 -19.67 -25.11
CA ALA A 177 -7.17 -18.44 -25.62
C ALA A 177 -6.21 -17.25 -25.44
N THR A 178 -6.53 -16.13 -26.09
CA THR A 178 -5.81 -14.87 -25.97
C THR A 178 -6.76 -13.81 -25.46
N ALA A 179 -6.39 -13.13 -24.37
CA ALA A 179 -7.24 -12.11 -23.77
C ALA A 179 -7.37 -10.89 -24.68
N ARG A 180 -8.59 -10.38 -24.84
CA ARG A 180 -8.94 -9.20 -25.64
C ARG A 180 -10.05 -8.40 -24.96
N TYR A 181 -9.68 -7.40 -24.17
CA TYR A 181 -10.62 -6.57 -23.43
C TYR A 181 -10.77 -5.18 -24.02
N LYS A 182 -11.98 -4.86 -24.51
CA LYS A 182 -12.29 -3.53 -25.06
C LYS A 182 -12.22 -2.40 -24.01
N GLY A 183 -12.32 -2.72 -22.73
CA GLY A 183 -12.28 -1.73 -21.64
C GLY A 183 -10.89 -1.45 -21.09
N PHE A 184 -9.86 -2.21 -21.48
CA PHE A 184 -8.48 -1.92 -21.10
C PHE A 184 -7.90 -1.00 -22.16
N ILE A 185 -7.22 0.06 -21.72
CA ILE A 185 -6.72 1.13 -22.60
C ILE A 185 -5.79 0.61 -23.72
N TYR A 186 -5.16 -0.55 -23.52
CA TYR A 186 -4.24 -1.18 -24.48
C TYR A 186 -4.79 -2.46 -25.12
N GLY A 187 -6.06 -2.77 -24.93
CA GLY A 187 -6.75 -3.92 -25.53
C GLY A 187 -6.51 -5.28 -24.84
N SER A 188 -5.40 -5.48 -24.13
CA SER A 188 -5.14 -6.63 -23.26
C SER A 188 -3.98 -6.32 -22.30
N GLU A 189 -3.80 -7.15 -21.27
CA GLU A 189 -2.62 -7.10 -20.40
C GLU A 189 -1.42 -7.84 -21.05
N PRO A 190 -0.17 -7.53 -20.65
CA PRO A 190 1.02 -8.14 -21.25
C PRO A 190 1.13 -9.65 -21.01
N ASP A 191 1.69 -10.37 -21.99
CA ASP A 191 2.15 -11.74 -21.83
C ASP A 191 3.65 -11.80 -21.50
N TYR A 192 3.97 -11.85 -20.21
CA TYR A 192 5.36 -11.91 -19.72
C TYR A 192 6.12 -13.19 -20.12
N PHE A 193 5.44 -14.20 -20.69
CA PHE A 193 6.08 -15.40 -21.23
C PHE A 193 6.54 -15.23 -22.69
N GLU A 194 6.08 -14.20 -23.38
CA GLU A 194 6.46 -13.89 -24.76
C GLU A 194 7.75 -13.07 -24.79
N SER A 195 8.86 -13.68 -25.22
CA SER A 195 10.18 -13.01 -25.20
C SER A 195 10.21 -11.74 -26.06
N SER A 196 9.45 -11.71 -27.16
CA SER A 196 9.38 -10.54 -28.03
C SER A 196 8.64 -9.34 -27.42
N LEU A 197 7.73 -9.56 -26.47
CA LEU A 197 7.17 -8.49 -25.63
C LEU A 197 8.29 -7.84 -24.83
N VAL A 198 9.05 -8.64 -24.08
CA VAL A 198 10.12 -8.15 -23.20
C VAL A 198 11.21 -7.41 -23.99
N ASP A 199 11.57 -7.92 -25.17
CA ASP A 199 12.51 -7.24 -26.08
C ASP A 199 11.99 -5.87 -26.51
N THR A 200 10.71 -5.80 -26.91
CA THR A 200 10.08 -4.55 -27.35
C THR A 200 9.99 -3.55 -26.21
N PHE A 201 9.59 -4.02 -25.02
CA PHE A 201 9.53 -3.22 -23.80
C PHE A 201 10.90 -2.63 -23.45
N PHE A 202 11.95 -3.45 -23.40
CA PHE A 202 13.29 -2.98 -23.04
C PHE A 202 13.86 -2.03 -24.09
N ALA A 203 13.66 -2.33 -25.38
CA ALA A 203 14.11 -1.45 -26.46
C ALA A 203 13.42 -0.07 -26.43
N TYR A 204 12.14 -0.02 -26.03
CA TYR A 204 11.38 1.23 -26.01
C TYR A 204 11.66 2.08 -24.76
N THR A 205 11.91 1.44 -23.61
CA THR A 205 12.10 2.14 -22.33
C THR A 205 13.55 2.06 -21.85
N HIS A 206 13.97 0.89 -21.37
CA HIS A 206 15.24 0.61 -20.73
C HIS A 206 16.46 1.06 -21.55
N GLU A 207 16.58 0.59 -22.80
CA GLU A 207 17.74 0.89 -23.65
C GLU A 207 17.83 2.37 -24.01
N ARG A 208 16.69 3.08 -24.11
CA ARG A 208 16.69 4.52 -24.32
C ARG A 208 17.19 5.26 -23.09
N TYR A 209 16.76 4.84 -21.89
CA TYR A 209 17.32 5.35 -20.64
C TYR A 209 18.82 5.06 -20.52
N ALA A 210 19.27 3.81 -20.74
CA ALA A 210 20.68 3.46 -20.68
C ALA A 210 21.54 4.26 -21.67
N THR A 211 21.03 4.49 -22.88
CA THR A 211 21.75 5.28 -23.89
C THR A 211 21.86 6.75 -23.49
N ARG A 212 20.74 7.38 -23.11
CA ARG A 212 20.68 8.84 -22.86
C ARG A 212 21.23 9.22 -21.49
N LEU A 213 20.98 8.39 -20.48
CA LEU A 213 21.25 8.69 -19.07
C LEU A 213 22.47 7.95 -18.51
N LYS A 214 23.29 7.32 -19.35
CA LYS A 214 24.51 6.60 -18.95
C LYS A 214 25.36 7.30 -17.88
N PRO A 215 25.62 8.62 -17.94
CA PRO A 215 26.43 9.31 -16.92
C PRO A 215 25.76 9.41 -15.55
N PHE A 216 24.49 9.06 -15.42
CA PHE A 216 23.67 9.17 -14.21
C PHE A 216 23.36 7.82 -13.56
N LEU A 217 23.39 6.72 -14.32
CA LEU A 217 23.21 5.35 -13.82
C LEU A 217 24.29 4.97 -12.81
N GLY A 218 23.89 4.26 -11.75
CA GLY A 218 24.72 3.90 -10.59
C GLY A 218 25.18 5.06 -9.71
N THR A 219 25.02 6.31 -10.17
CA THR A 219 25.40 7.51 -9.41
C THR A 219 24.19 8.14 -8.75
N VAL A 220 23.43 8.96 -9.48
CA VAL A 220 22.23 9.63 -8.99
C VAL A 220 20.97 8.81 -9.25
N ILE A 221 20.94 8.05 -10.36
CA ILE A 221 19.88 7.07 -10.61
C ILE A 221 20.24 5.82 -9.82
N LYS A 222 19.42 5.48 -8.82
CA LYS A 222 19.67 4.36 -7.91
C LYS A 222 18.90 3.10 -8.27
N GLY A 223 17.82 3.22 -9.02
CA GLY A 223 17.00 2.08 -9.41
C GLY A 223 15.98 2.41 -10.48
N ILE A 224 15.27 1.37 -10.89
CA ILE A 224 14.10 1.45 -11.77
C ILE A 224 12.97 0.62 -11.15
N PHE A 225 11.77 1.19 -11.20
CA PHE A 225 10.56 0.64 -10.60
C PHE A 225 9.75 -0.13 -11.64
N THR A 226 9.39 -1.38 -11.31
CA THR A 226 8.42 -2.19 -12.04
C THR A 226 7.13 -2.34 -11.24
N ASP A 227 5.99 -2.19 -11.90
CA ASP A 227 4.68 -1.99 -11.28
C ASP A 227 3.68 -3.05 -11.78
N GLU A 228 3.15 -3.82 -10.83
CA GLU A 228 2.08 -4.80 -11.01
C GLU A 228 2.20 -5.80 -12.20
N PRO A 229 3.40 -6.36 -12.50
CA PRO A 229 3.47 -7.49 -13.42
C PRO A 229 2.73 -8.71 -12.83
N LYS A 230 2.04 -9.47 -13.69
CA LYS A 230 1.17 -10.58 -13.28
C LYS A 230 0.96 -11.63 -14.38
N ILE A 231 0.82 -12.89 -13.97
CA ILE A 231 0.66 -14.05 -14.85
C ILE A 231 -0.70 -14.04 -15.57
N GLN A 232 -1.78 -13.70 -14.87
CA GLN A 232 -3.15 -13.80 -15.39
C GLN A 232 -3.81 -12.45 -15.60
N CYS A 233 -4.56 -12.34 -16.70
CA CYS A 233 -5.31 -11.14 -17.05
C CYS A 233 -6.56 -10.95 -16.16
N ILE A 234 -6.64 -9.83 -15.43
CA ILE A 234 -7.75 -9.57 -14.49
C ILE A 234 -9.08 -9.28 -15.19
N TYR A 235 -9.04 -8.79 -16.43
CA TYR A 235 -10.22 -8.36 -17.18
C TYR A 235 -10.90 -9.46 -17.98
N HIS A 236 -10.35 -10.68 -17.96
CA HIS A 236 -10.84 -11.84 -18.72
C HIS A 236 -11.17 -13.05 -17.86
N MET A 237 -11.10 -12.92 -16.53
CA MET A 237 -11.59 -13.97 -15.64
C MET A 237 -13.11 -14.08 -15.76
N HIS A 238 -13.57 -15.27 -16.13
CA HIS A 238 -14.99 -15.64 -16.06
C HIS A 238 -15.52 -15.38 -14.64
N GLU A 239 -16.80 -15.03 -14.51
CA GLU A 239 -17.42 -14.83 -13.18
C GLU A 239 -17.36 -16.08 -12.29
N ASP A 240 -17.21 -17.26 -12.90
CA ASP A 240 -17.09 -18.55 -12.23
C ASP A 240 -15.64 -18.96 -11.91
N GLY A 241 -14.63 -18.16 -12.28
CA GLY A 241 -13.22 -18.43 -11.97
C GLY A 241 -12.56 -19.55 -12.79
N ASN A 242 -13.19 -20.01 -13.88
CA ASN A 242 -12.70 -21.15 -14.68
C ASN A 242 -11.59 -20.78 -15.69
N THR A 243 -10.62 -19.98 -15.28
CA THR A 243 -9.44 -19.64 -16.09
C THR A 243 -8.16 -19.85 -15.31
N THR A 244 -7.06 -20.22 -15.98
CA THR A 244 -5.73 -20.26 -15.36
C THR A 244 -4.62 -19.87 -16.34
N ALA A 245 -3.38 -19.78 -15.83
CA ALA A 245 -2.18 -19.42 -16.58
C ALA A 245 -1.99 -20.30 -17.82
N TRP A 246 -1.56 -19.68 -18.93
CA TRP A 246 -1.17 -20.42 -20.13
C TRP A 246 -0.18 -19.64 -20.98
N PHE A 247 0.77 -20.33 -21.61
CA PHE A 247 1.63 -19.75 -22.64
C PHE A 247 1.91 -20.78 -23.74
N ALA A 248 2.32 -20.31 -24.92
CA ALA A 248 2.25 -21.08 -26.17
C ALA A 248 3.05 -22.40 -26.13
N ASP A 249 4.24 -22.37 -25.53
CA ASP A 249 5.16 -23.50 -25.40
C ASP A 249 5.14 -24.18 -24.01
N LEU A 250 4.14 -23.88 -23.17
CA LEU A 250 3.98 -24.49 -21.85
C LEU A 250 4.03 -26.02 -21.86
N PRO A 251 3.32 -26.75 -22.76
CA PRO A 251 3.40 -28.22 -22.78
C PRO A 251 4.81 -28.76 -23.06
N GLU A 252 5.59 -28.05 -23.88
CA GLU A 252 6.96 -28.47 -24.20
C GLU A 252 7.87 -28.22 -23.00
N GLN A 253 7.77 -27.04 -22.37
CA GLN A 253 8.56 -26.73 -21.19
C GLN A 253 8.24 -27.67 -20.02
N PHE A 254 6.96 -27.91 -19.76
CA PHE A 254 6.52 -28.82 -18.71
C PHE A 254 7.13 -30.21 -18.89
N ARG A 255 7.14 -30.72 -20.13
CA ARG A 255 7.73 -32.02 -20.47
C ARG A 255 9.24 -32.02 -20.29
N GLN A 256 9.92 -30.91 -20.57
CA GLN A 256 11.35 -30.76 -20.32
C GLN A 256 11.68 -30.73 -18.82
N ASP A 257 10.87 -30.03 -18.03
CA ASP A 257 11.06 -29.85 -16.59
C ASP A 257 10.76 -31.14 -15.80
N HIS A 258 9.73 -31.90 -16.21
CA HIS A 258 9.18 -33.00 -15.41
C HIS A 258 9.19 -34.38 -16.09
N GLY A 259 9.48 -34.47 -17.39
CA GLY A 259 9.65 -35.74 -18.11
C GLY A 259 8.36 -36.45 -18.56
N TYR A 260 7.20 -35.81 -18.47
CA TYR A 260 5.91 -36.33 -18.96
C TYR A 260 5.04 -35.25 -19.61
N ASP A 261 4.03 -35.65 -20.39
CA ASP A 261 3.19 -34.72 -21.16
C ASP A 261 2.07 -34.11 -20.30
N LEU A 262 1.90 -32.77 -20.32
CA LEU A 262 0.83 -32.09 -19.59
C LEU A 262 -0.57 -32.34 -20.18
N LEU A 263 -0.70 -32.39 -21.51
CA LEU A 263 -2.01 -32.36 -22.19
C LEU A 263 -2.97 -33.51 -21.79
N PRO A 264 -2.52 -34.75 -21.61
CA PRO A 264 -3.37 -35.84 -21.10
C PRO A 264 -3.87 -35.61 -19.67
N HIS A 265 -3.26 -34.71 -18.91
CA HIS A 265 -3.52 -34.46 -17.49
C HIS A 265 -4.19 -33.12 -17.21
N LEU A 266 -4.65 -32.35 -18.21
CA LEU A 266 -5.28 -31.03 -17.99
C LEU A 266 -6.48 -31.09 -17.02
N ALA A 267 -7.22 -32.21 -17.00
CA ALA A 267 -8.30 -32.41 -16.03
C ALA A 267 -7.83 -32.32 -14.58
N CYS A 268 -6.60 -32.78 -14.28
CA CYS A 268 -6.02 -32.72 -12.94
C CYS A 268 -5.92 -31.27 -12.44
N LEU A 269 -5.81 -30.27 -13.32
CA LEU A 269 -5.69 -28.86 -12.89
C LEU A 269 -6.97 -28.33 -12.24
N VAL A 270 -8.13 -28.92 -12.54
CA VAL A 270 -9.43 -28.38 -12.11
C VAL A 270 -10.28 -29.35 -11.31
N THR A 271 -9.98 -30.65 -11.38
CA THR A 271 -10.71 -31.68 -10.65
C THR A 271 -9.74 -32.75 -10.13
N ASP A 272 -10.21 -33.56 -9.20
CA ASP A 272 -9.46 -34.66 -8.61
C ASP A 272 -9.51 -35.87 -9.56
N CYS A 273 -8.36 -36.22 -10.12
CA CYS A 273 -8.15 -37.36 -11.02
C CYS A 273 -7.42 -38.53 -10.33
N GLY A 274 -7.43 -38.56 -8.99
CA GLY A 274 -6.75 -39.58 -8.20
C GLY A 274 -5.30 -39.21 -7.86
N PRO A 275 -4.42 -40.20 -7.57
CA PRO A 275 -3.11 -39.96 -6.95
C PRO A 275 -2.14 -39.05 -7.71
N ILE A 276 -2.32 -38.86 -9.02
CA ILE A 276 -1.44 -37.99 -9.83
C ILE A 276 -1.81 -36.50 -9.72
N THR A 277 -2.98 -36.17 -9.16
CA THR A 277 -3.55 -34.81 -9.20
C THR A 277 -2.64 -33.78 -8.55
N GLY A 278 -2.21 -34.04 -7.31
CA GLY A 278 -1.36 -33.12 -6.55
C GLY A 278 -0.04 -32.84 -7.28
N LYS A 279 0.59 -33.91 -7.78
CA LYS A 279 1.79 -33.84 -8.61
C LYS A 279 1.62 -32.93 -9.82
N VAL A 280 0.60 -33.17 -10.66
CA VAL A 280 0.39 -32.41 -11.90
C VAL A 280 0.20 -30.92 -11.61
N ARG A 281 -0.55 -30.57 -10.56
CA ARG A 281 -0.77 -29.17 -10.19
C ARG A 281 0.50 -28.49 -9.66
N ARG A 282 1.27 -29.17 -8.82
CA ARG A 282 2.58 -28.67 -8.33
C ARG A 282 3.55 -28.45 -9.49
N ASP A 283 3.69 -29.44 -10.37
CA ASP A 283 4.57 -29.38 -11.55
C ASP A 283 4.14 -28.23 -12.49
N PHE A 284 2.82 -28.06 -12.70
CA PHE A 284 2.28 -26.99 -13.53
C PHE A 284 2.67 -25.62 -12.97
N TRP A 285 2.42 -25.37 -11.68
CA TRP A 285 2.75 -24.09 -11.06
C TRP A 285 4.25 -23.86 -10.93
N THR A 286 5.04 -24.91 -10.78
CA THR A 286 6.51 -24.84 -10.80
C THR A 286 7.01 -24.40 -12.18
N THR A 287 6.51 -25.05 -13.25
CA THR A 287 6.85 -24.68 -14.63
C THR A 287 6.44 -23.23 -14.92
N VAL A 288 5.21 -22.84 -14.57
CA VAL A 288 4.69 -21.48 -14.78
C VAL A 288 5.55 -20.45 -14.04
N THR A 289 5.83 -20.65 -12.75
CA THR A 289 6.63 -19.70 -11.97
C THR A 289 8.06 -19.60 -12.48
N ASN A 290 8.69 -20.74 -12.80
CA ASN A 290 10.06 -20.76 -13.33
C ASN A 290 10.15 -19.98 -14.64
N GLN A 291 9.23 -20.21 -15.59
CA GLN A 291 9.24 -19.49 -16.86
C GLN A 291 8.96 -18.00 -16.70
N TYR A 292 8.10 -17.61 -15.75
CA TYR A 292 7.86 -16.20 -15.46
C TYR A 292 9.11 -15.51 -14.91
N VAL A 293 9.80 -16.16 -13.97
CA VAL A 293 11.08 -15.68 -13.41
C VAL A 293 12.17 -15.61 -14.47
N GLU A 294 12.37 -16.66 -15.27
CA GLU A 294 13.43 -16.72 -16.28
C GLU A 294 13.22 -15.71 -17.43
N ARG A 295 11.98 -15.63 -17.95
CA ARG A 295 11.69 -14.85 -19.17
C ARG A 295 11.50 -13.36 -18.90
N PHE A 296 11.17 -12.96 -17.67
CA PHE A 296 10.95 -11.55 -17.33
C PHE A 296 11.94 -11.08 -16.26
N PHE A 297 11.78 -11.52 -15.01
CA PHE A 297 12.49 -10.91 -13.88
C PHE A 297 14.00 -11.12 -13.86
N LYS A 298 14.51 -12.31 -14.24
CA LYS A 298 15.96 -12.52 -14.33
C LYS A 298 16.61 -11.67 -15.41
N ARG A 299 15.93 -11.47 -16.53
CA ARG A 299 16.39 -10.57 -17.60
C ARG A 299 16.39 -9.12 -17.12
N TYR A 300 15.35 -8.71 -16.41
CA TYR A 300 15.25 -7.37 -15.83
C TYR A 300 16.33 -7.13 -14.78
N ARG A 301 16.45 -8.03 -13.79
CA ARG A 301 17.49 -8.00 -12.78
C ARG A 301 18.88 -7.89 -13.41
N LYS A 302 19.17 -8.73 -14.40
CA LYS A 302 20.44 -8.70 -15.13
C LYS A 302 20.69 -7.35 -15.81
N TRP A 303 19.68 -6.78 -16.47
CA TRP A 303 19.81 -5.46 -17.08
C TRP A 303 20.13 -4.38 -16.03
N CYS A 304 19.48 -4.43 -14.86
CA CYS A 304 19.76 -3.52 -13.75
C CYS A 304 21.19 -3.68 -13.23
N GLU A 305 21.65 -4.92 -13.02
CA GLU A 305 23.02 -5.24 -12.59
C GLU A 305 24.06 -4.74 -13.61
N GLU A 306 23.84 -4.93 -14.91
CA GLU A 306 24.71 -4.44 -15.99
C GLU A 306 24.79 -2.91 -16.06
N ASN A 307 23.79 -2.21 -15.52
CA ASN A 307 23.69 -0.75 -15.46
C ASN A 307 23.96 -0.18 -14.06
N GLU A 308 24.39 -1.02 -13.09
CA GLU A 308 24.72 -0.64 -11.71
C GLU A 308 23.57 0.05 -10.96
N ILE A 309 22.32 -0.31 -11.24
CA ILE A 309 21.14 0.20 -10.54
C ILE A 309 20.32 -0.93 -9.92
N ALA A 310 19.47 -0.61 -8.94
CA ALA A 310 18.57 -1.56 -8.32
C ALA A 310 17.31 -1.82 -9.17
N LEU A 311 16.90 -3.08 -9.25
CA LEU A 311 15.51 -3.44 -9.56
C LEU A 311 14.67 -3.26 -8.29
N THR A 312 13.65 -2.42 -8.36
CA THR A 312 12.67 -2.20 -7.29
C THR A 312 11.26 -2.16 -7.87
N GLY A 313 10.25 -2.06 -7.01
CA GLY A 313 8.85 -2.18 -7.42
C GLY A 313 8.09 -3.14 -6.52
N HIS A 314 6.87 -3.47 -6.94
CA HIS A 314 6.05 -4.47 -6.28
C HIS A 314 5.29 -5.31 -7.31
N LEU A 315 4.63 -6.36 -6.83
CA LEU A 315 3.90 -7.31 -7.67
C LEU A 315 2.41 -7.06 -7.54
N PHE A 316 1.60 -7.54 -8.47
CA PHE A 316 0.15 -7.39 -8.32
C PHE A 316 -0.41 -8.34 -7.24
N LEU A 317 -1.17 -7.79 -6.28
CA LEU A 317 -1.92 -8.48 -5.23
C LEU A 317 -1.07 -9.47 -4.41
N GLU A 318 -0.32 -8.91 -3.49
CA GLU A 318 0.62 -9.56 -2.60
C GLU A 318 -0.07 -10.31 -1.44
N GLU A 319 -1.37 -10.09 -1.21
CA GLU A 319 -2.11 -10.67 -0.08
C GLU A 319 -2.70 -12.07 -0.35
N GLY A 320 -2.33 -13.05 0.48
CA GLY A 320 -2.97 -14.35 0.56
C GLY A 320 -2.58 -15.36 -0.53
N LEU A 321 -2.73 -16.66 -0.23
CA LEU A 321 -2.28 -17.75 -1.10
C LEU A 321 -3.01 -17.83 -2.45
N TYR A 322 -4.30 -17.48 -2.48
CA TYR A 322 -5.09 -17.47 -3.72
C TYR A 322 -4.53 -16.46 -4.72
N ALA A 323 -4.36 -15.20 -4.30
CA ALA A 323 -3.86 -14.15 -5.18
C ALA A 323 -2.41 -14.41 -5.58
N ASN A 324 -1.56 -14.79 -4.63
CA ASN A 324 -0.17 -15.19 -4.90
C ASN A 324 -0.10 -16.29 -5.98
N THR A 325 -0.88 -17.37 -5.85
CA THR A 325 -0.92 -18.46 -6.84
C THR A 325 -1.38 -17.95 -8.21
N MET A 326 -2.53 -17.27 -8.27
CA MET A 326 -3.13 -16.85 -9.54
C MET A 326 -2.25 -15.88 -10.32
N TYR A 327 -1.63 -14.92 -9.63
CA TYR A 327 -0.93 -13.80 -10.28
C TYR A 327 0.58 -13.94 -10.30
N GLN A 328 1.19 -14.68 -9.37
CA GLN A 328 2.64 -14.77 -9.23
C GLN A 328 3.15 -16.23 -9.17
N GLY A 329 2.28 -17.22 -8.96
CA GLY A 329 2.67 -18.60 -8.68
C GLY A 329 3.32 -18.70 -7.30
N ASN A 330 4.63 -18.98 -7.24
CA ASN A 330 5.40 -18.90 -5.99
C ASN A 330 5.91 -17.47 -5.75
N PHE A 331 5.17 -16.70 -4.93
CA PHE A 331 5.42 -15.27 -4.72
C PHE A 331 6.82 -14.92 -4.20
N PRO A 332 7.35 -15.50 -3.10
CA PRO A 332 8.73 -15.25 -2.64
C PRO A 332 9.79 -15.57 -3.70
N GLN A 333 9.56 -16.58 -4.54
CA GLN A 333 10.49 -16.92 -5.62
C GLN A 333 10.60 -15.79 -6.65
N VAL A 334 9.48 -15.18 -7.03
CA VAL A 334 9.46 -14.04 -7.95
C VAL A 334 10.11 -12.81 -7.29
N LEU A 335 9.69 -12.49 -6.07
CA LEU A 335 10.15 -11.30 -5.36
C LEU A 335 11.66 -11.36 -5.00
N SER A 336 12.24 -12.55 -4.85
CA SER A 336 13.69 -12.73 -4.64
C SER A 336 14.57 -12.17 -5.77
N GLN A 337 13.99 -11.90 -6.93
CA GLN A 337 14.71 -11.29 -8.06
C GLN A 337 14.94 -9.78 -7.89
N PHE A 338 14.24 -9.13 -6.97
CA PHE A 338 14.37 -7.69 -6.71
C PHE A 338 15.60 -7.40 -5.86
N HIS A 339 16.20 -6.22 -6.06
CA HIS A 339 17.28 -5.72 -5.20
C HIS A 339 16.72 -4.97 -3.99
N ILE A 340 15.61 -4.27 -4.22
CA ILE A 340 14.80 -3.60 -3.20
C ILE A 340 13.36 -4.11 -3.42
N PRO A 341 12.98 -5.24 -2.79
CA PRO A 341 11.61 -5.75 -2.91
C PRO A 341 10.62 -4.77 -2.28
N GLY A 342 9.41 -4.73 -2.82
CA GLY A 342 8.37 -3.83 -2.34
C GLY A 342 6.98 -4.44 -2.37
N VAL A 343 6.06 -3.69 -1.76
CA VAL A 343 4.63 -3.96 -1.65
C VAL A 343 3.86 -2.66 -1.90
N ASP A 344 2.56 -2.72 -2.19
CA ASP A 344 1.68 -1.56 -2.10
C ASP A 344 0.78 -1.60 -0.86
N HIS A 345 0.39 -0.41 -0.40
CA HIS A 345 -0.59 -0.22 0.66
C HIS A 345 -1.43 1.02 0.38
N LEU A 346 -2.58 0.77 -0.24
CA LEU A 346 -3.52 1.80 -0.68
C LEU A 346 -4.73 1.90 0.26
N GLY A 347 -5.25 3.11 0.42
CA GLY A 347 -6.40 3.43 1.27
C GLY A 347 -6.05 3.76 2.73
N LEU A 348 -7.05 4.21 3.49
CA LEU A 348 -6.93 4.59 4.91
C LEU A 348 -7.29 3.41 5.84
N THR A 349 -6.63 2.26 5.72
CA THR A 349 -7.00 1.09 6.55
C THR A 349 -5.78 0.29 7.03
N ALA A 350 -5.70 0.02 8.34
CA ALA A 350 -4.77 -0.98 8.88
C ALA A 350 -5.32 -2.42 8.80
N GLU A 351 -6.66 -2.60 8.75
CA GLU A 351 -7.35 -3.91 8.65
C GLU A 351 -8.60 -3.85 7.73
N SER A 352 -8.53 -4.49 6.54
CA SER A 352 -9.59 -4.66 5.49
C SER A 352 -10.16 -3.36 4.89
N ASP A 353 -10.79 -3.23 3.72
CA ASP A 353 -11.52 -4.15 2.83
C ASP A 353 -11.43 -3.53 1.40
N TYR A 354 -10.61 -4.08 0.47
CA TYR A 354 -10.66 -3.64 -0.93
C TYR A 354 -11.60 -4.54 -1.71
N ALA A 355 -12.53 -3.92 -2.42
CA ALA A 355 -13.66 -4.55 -3.09
C ALA A 355 -13.30 -5.22 -4.43
N ILE A 356 -12.26 -6.06 -4.49
CA ILE A 356 -12.21 -7.06 -5.56
C ILE A 356 -13.15 -8.19 -5.13
N ARG A 357 -14.44 -8.06 -5.50
CA ARG A 357 -15.55 -8.98 -5.16
C ARG A 357 -15.34 -10.46 -5.54
N ARG A 358 -14.18 -10.83 -6.05
CA ARG A 358 -13.87 -12.11 -6.70
C ARG A 358 -12.74 -12.91 -6.04
N ILE A 359 -12.03 -12.35 -5.05
CA ILE A 359 -11.01 -13.07 -4.27
C ILE A 359 -11.59 -13.32 -2.87
N PRO A 360 -11.51 -14.55 -2.32
CA PRO A 360 -11.90 -14.81 -0.94
C PRO A 360 -11.25 -13.80 0.01
N ARG A 361 -12.05 -13.19 0.87
CA ARG A 361 -11.64 -12.10 1.77
C ARG A 361 -10.44 -12.55 2.62
N SER A 362 -9.27 -11.94 2.43
CA SER A 362 -8.20 -12.10 3.41
C SER A 362 -8.61 -11.38 4.69
N ILE A 363 -8.34 -12.01 5.83
CA ILE A 363 -8.72 -11.48 7.14
C ILE A 363 -7.88 -10.23 7.48
N THR A 364 -6.71 -10.02 6.86
CA THR A 364 -5.84 -8.84 7.08
C THR A 364 -4.95 -8.49 5.87
N ARG A 365 -4.49 -7.22 5.78
CA ARG A 365 -3.48 -6.77 4.80
C ARG A 365 -2.02 -7.01 5.24
N ALA A 366 -1.78 -7.28 6.52
CA ALA A 366 -0.44 -7.43 7.11
C ALA A 366 0.42 -8.53 6.44
N HIS A 367 -0.21 -9.47 5.73
CA HIS A 367 0.49 -10.55 5.03
C HIS A 367 1.41 -10.00 3.95
N GLY A 368 0.98 -9.01 3.18
CA GLY A 368 1.79 -8.44 2.10
C GLY A 368 3.09 -7.86 2.66
N GLN A 369 3.00 -7.01 3.68
CA GLN A 369 4.18 -6.39 4.32
C GLN A 369 5.11 -7.45 4.91
N LYS A 370 4.57 -8.43 5.66
CA LYS A 370 5.39 -9.50 6.25
C LYS A 370 6.00 -10.43 5.22
N LEU A 371 5.29 -10.78 4.15
CA LEU A 371 5.80 -11.64 3.08
C LEU A 371 6.97 -10.97 2.35
N VAL A 372 6.84 -9.67 2.07
CA VAL A 372 7.89 -8.87 1.41
C VAL A 372 9.08 -8.65 2.33
N SER A 373 8.87 -8.29 3.61
CA SER A 373 9.98 -8.09 4.57
C SER A 373 10.72 -9.40 4.88
N SER A 374 9.99 -10.52 5.01
CA SER A 374 10.61 -11.84 5.20
C SER A 374 11.46 -12.24 3.98
N THR A 375 10.95 -11.99 2.76
CA THR A 375 11.71 -12.23 1.52
C THR A 375 12.97 -11.36 1.46
N ALA A 376 12.87 -10.10 1.88
CA ALA A 376 14.01 -9.19 1.98
C ALA A 376 15.08 -9.71 2.96
N HIS A 377 14.68 -10.25 4.11
CA HIS A 377 15.61 -10.88 5.06
C HIS A 377 16.34 -12.09 4.44
N ILE A 378 15.61 -12.96 3.73
CA ILE A 378 16.17 -14.15 3.04
C ILE A 378 17.24 -13.74 2.01
N ILE A 379 16.98 -12.70 1.21
CA ILE A 379 17.91 -12.23 0.17
C ILE A 379 18.91 -11.18 0.67
N ARG A 380 18.87 -10.82 1.96
CA ARG A 380 19.68 -9.75 2.57
C ARG A 380 19.52 -8.38 1.89
N ALA A 381 18.31 -8.08 1.43
CA ALA A 381 18.02 -6.76 0.91
C ALA A 381 18.02 -5.74 2.07
N PRO A 382 18.79 -4.64 1.97
CA PRO A 382 18.89 -3.67 3.06
C PRO A 382 17.61 -2.83 3.20
N ARG A 383 16.84 -2.71 2.11
CA ARG A 383 15.67 -1.86 2.00
C ARG A 383 14.45 -2.64 1.55
N VAL A 384 13.30 -2.28 2.12
CA VAL A 384 11.99 -2.83 1.78
C VAL A 384 11.06 -1.68 1.47
N LEU A 385 10.63 -1.61 0.22
CA LEU A 385 9.82 -0.51 -0.30
C LEU A 385 8.33 -0.72 0.02
N SER A 386 7.61 0.36 0.30
CA SER A 386 6.16 0.39 0.21
C SER A 386 5.69 1.58 -0.61
N GLU A 387 4.91 1.31 -1.66
CA GLU A 387 4.01 2.30 -2.26
C GLU A 387 2.86 2.56 -1.29
N THR A 388 2.63 3.81 -0.88
CA THR A 388 1.62 4.08 0.14
C THR A 388 0.87 5.39 -0.04
N PHE A 389 -0.30 5.52 0.59
CA PHE A 389 -1.20 6.69 0.59
C PHE A 389 -2.04 6.92 -0.68
N GLY A 390 -1.85 6.10 -1.71
CA GLY A 390 -2.71 6.14 -2.89
C GLY A 390 -4.14 5.74 -2.53
N CYS A 391 -5.11 6.32 -3.23
CA CYS A 391 -6.54 6.08 -3.00
C CYS A 391 -7.05 6.44 -1.57
N CYS A 392 -6.27 7.14 -0.73
CA CYS A 392 -6.73 7.61 0.58
C CYS A 392 -7.76 8.75 0.49
N GLY A 393 -7.85 9.43 -0.66
CA GLY A 393 -8.71 10.58 -0.85
C GLY A 393 -8.11 11.89 -0.30
N TRP A 394 -8.78 13.01 -0.57
CA TRP A 394 -8.29 14.36 -0.24
C TRP A 394 -8.37 14.72 1.25
N THR A 395 -8.91 13.83 2.09
CA THR A 395 -9.01 13.95 3.55
C THR A 395 -7.78 13.43 4.30
N LEU A 396 -6.77 12.90 3.59
CA LEU A 396 -5.53 12.43 4.21
C LEU A 396 -4.83 13.55 4.99
N SER A 397 -4.69 13.36 6.31
CA SER A 397 -3.99 14.27 7.22
C SER A 397 -2.59 13.72 7.54
N MET A 398 -1.69 14.57 8.05
CA MET A 398 -0.36 14.11 8.49
C MET A 398 -0.44 13.14 9.68
N GLU A 399 -1.50 13.18 10.48
CA GLU A 399 -1.80 12.19 11.51
C GLU A 399 -2.06 10.80 10.91
N HIS A 400 -2.94 10.71 9.91
CA HIS A 400 -3.17 9.45 9.19
C HIS A 400 -1.91 8.95 8.49
N MET A 401 -1.12 9.86 7.91
CA MET A 401 0.14 9.49 7.28
C MET A 401 1.12 8.87 8.27
N LYS A 402 1.24 9.43 9.47
CA LYS A 402 2.09 8.89 10.54
C LYS A 402 1.60 7.49 10.96
N TRP A 403 0.31 7.31 11.20
CA TRP A 403 -0.27 6.02 11.56
C TRP A 403 0.09 4.91 10.58
N ILE A 404 -0.16 5.14 9.29
CA ILE A 404 0.08 4.16 8.22
C ILE A 404 1.57 3.85 8.08
N VAL A 405 2.46 4.85 8.25
CA VAL A 405 3.91 4.62 8.24
C VAL A 405 4.33 3.79 9.43
N ASP A 406 3.88 4.11 10.63
CA ASP A 406 4.29 3.41 11.85
C ASP A 406 3.81 1.97 11.86
N TRP A 407 2.58 1.72 11.42
CA TRP A 407 2.06 0.38 11.23
C TRP A 407 2.89 -0.42 10.21
N GLN A 408 3.16 0.13 9.02
CA GLN A 408 3.94 -0.60 8.01
C GLN A 408 5.38 -0.85 8.45
N MET A 409 6.00 0.14 9.09
CA MET A 409 7.38 0.03 9.56
C MET A 409 7.53 -0.95 10.72
N SER A 410 6.48 -1.15 11.54
CA SER A 410 6.48 -2.23 12.54
C SER A 410 6.41 -3.63 11.91
N LEU A 411 6.03 -3.74 10.63
CA LEU A 411 6.01 -5.00 9.86
C LEU A 411 7.27 -5.23 9.01
N GLY A 412 8.26 -4.34 9.11
CA GLY A 412 9.56 -4.48 8.44
C GLY A 412 9.73 -3.64 7.17
N ILE A 413 8.77 -2.77 6.84
CA ILE A 413 8.96 -1.75 5.80
C ILE A 413 9.98 -0.71 6.29
N ASN A 414 10.88 -0.25 5.44
CA ASN A 414 11.85 0.79 5.81
C ASN A 414 12.20 1.76 4.67
N PHE A 415 11.51 1.71 3.54
CA PHE A 415 11.63 2.67 2.45
C PHE A 415 10.25 3.04 1.91
N LEU A 416 9.87 4.30 2.02
CA LEU A 416 8.50 4.75 1.72
C LEU A 416 8.47 5.48 0.39
N CYS A 417 7.55 5.07 -0.47
CA CYS A 417 7.17 5.70 -1.71
C CYS A 417 5.75 6.29 -1.58
N PRO A 418 5.60 7.55 -1.15
CA PRO A 418 4.30 8.21 -1.16
C PRO A 418 3.70 8.27 -2.56
N HIS A 419 2.50 7.71 -2.71
CA HIS A 419 1.57 7.84 -3.81
C HIS A 419 0.54 8.95 -3.45
N ALA A 420 0.67 10.18 -3.95
CA ALA A 420 1.72 10.62 -4.86
C ALA A 420 1.96 12.13 -4.77
N PHE A 421 3.02 12.59 -5.44
CA PHE A 421 3.32 13.99 -5.67
C PHE A 421 2.97 14.35 -7.12
N TYR A 422 1.97 15.20 -7.32
CA TYR A 422 1.48 15.46 -8.68
C TYR A 422 2.21 16.64 -9.31
N TYR A 423 2.69 16.47 -10.54
CA TYR A 423 3.21 17.59 -11.32
C TYR A 423 2.13 18.66 -11.52
N SER A 424 0.88 18.25 -11.79
CA SER A 424 -0.28 19.14 -11.85
C SER A 424 -1.56 18.45 -11.38
N LEU A 425 -2.46 19.23 -10.76
CA LEU A 425 -3.84 18.85 -10.41
C LEU A 425 -4.86 19.11 -11.52
N ALA A 426 -4.45 19.61 -12.68
CA ALA A 426 -5.37 20.04 -13.72
C ALA A 426 -6.36 18.94 -14.16
N GLY A 427 -7.63 19.26 -14.22
CA GLY A 427 -8.68 18.43 -14.78
C GLY A 427 -8.82 17.08 -14.09
N VAL A 428 -8.88 16.00 -14.87
CA VAL A 428 -9.07 14.64 -14.34
C VAL A 428 -7.89 14.15 -13.48
N ARG A 429 -6.75 14.82 -13.52
CA ARG A 429 -5.52 14.40 -12.81
C ARG A 429 -5.72 14.36 -11.30
N LYS A 430 -6.45 15.34 -10.72
CA LYS A 430 -6.78 15.35 -9.28
C LYS A 430 -7.73 14.23 -8.83
N THR A 431 -8.27 13.45 -9.77
CA THR A 431 -9.13 12.30 -9.48
C THR A 431 -8.44 10.96 -9.69
N ASP A 432 -7.23 10.95 -10.26
CA ASP A 432 -6.43 9.73 -10.47
C ASP A 432 -5.76 9.32 -9.16
N ALA A 433 -6.42 8.43 -8.39
CA ALA A 433 -5.94 7.89 -7.12
C ALA A 433 -5.44 8.97 -6.12
N PRO A 434 -6.32 9.92 -5.72
CA PRO A 434 -5.97 11.00 -4.80
C PRO A 434 -5.55 10.51 -3.41
N PRO A 435 -4.76 11.30 -2.66
CA PRO A 435 -4.44 12.72 -2.91
C PRO A 435 -3.03 12.98 -3.48
N SER A 436 -2.83 14.20 -4.01
CA SER A 436 -1.48 14.79 -4.09
C SER A 436 -1.06 15.30 -2.71
N GLN A 437 0.10 14.86 -2.25
CA GLN A 437 0.72 15.31 -0.99
C GLN A 437 1.76 16.42 -1.20
N PHE A 438 1.88 16.94 -2.42
CA PHE A 438 2.97 17.83 -2.81
C PHE A 438 2.66 19.31 -2.52
N TYR A 439 3.30 20.25 -3.22
CA TYR A 439 3.19 21.69 -2.93
C TYR A 439 1.77 22.26 -3.00
N GLN A 440 0.83 21.54 -3.62
CA GLN A 440 -0.57 21.92 -3.63
C GLN A 440 -1.25 21.65 -2.28
N ALA A 441 -0.77 20.67 -1.50
CA ALA A 441 -1.34 20.32 -0.21
C ALA A 441 -1.20 21.47 0.79
N THR A 442 -2.28 21.75 1.51
CA THR A 442 -2.36 22.82 2.52
C THR A 442 -1.34 22.67 3.64
N TYR A 443 -1.02 21.44 4.02
CA TYR A 443 -0.02 21.13 5.05
C TYR A 443 1.43 21.12 4.54
N TRP A 444 1.66 21.31 3.22
CA TRP A 444 3.00 21.29 2.62
C TRP A 444 4.04 22.19 3.30
N PRO A 445 3.71 23.41 3.78
CA PRO A 445 4.66 24.22 4.54
C PRO A 445 5.34 23.48 5.70
N HIS A 446 4.64 22.51 6.30
CA HIS A 446 5.05 21.74 7.47
C HIS A 446 5.45 20.29 7.14
N TYR A 447 5.40 19.86 5.88
CA TYR A 447 5.67 18.47 5.47
C TYR A 447 7.05 17.94 5.91
N LYS A 448 8.03 18.84 6.11
CA LYS A 448 9.35 18.49 6.65
C LYS A 448 9.29 17.77 8.00
N LEU A 449 8.29 18.06 8.84
CA LEU A 449 8.10 17.36 10.12
C LEU A 449 7.84 15.88 9.90
N PHE A 450 6.94 15.55 8.97
CA PHE A 450 6.67 14.16 8.56
C PHE A 450 7.88 13.53 7.88
N ALA A 451 8.48 14.21 6.89
CA ALA A 451 9.62 13.66 6.15
C ALA A 451 10.84 13.38 7.05
N ASP A 452 11.15 14.27 8.00
CA ASP A 452 12.22 14.03 8.97
C ASP A 452 11.86 12.89 9.93
N TYR A 453 10.63 12.86 10.47
CA TYR A 453 10.15 11.76 11.33
C TYR A 453 10.33 10.40 10.65
N THR A 454 9.79 10.26 9.43
CA THR A 454 9.90 9.02 8.65
C THR A 454 11.34 8.67 8.32
N ALA A 455 12.21 9.66 8.06
CA ALA A 455 13.61 9.42 7.77
C ALA A 455 14.39 8.89 8.97
N ARG A 456 14.09 9.39 10.19
CA ARG A 456 14.73 8.89 11.42
C ARG A 456 14.34 7.45 11.69
N LEU A 457 13.04 7.16 11.51
CA LEU A 457 12.52 5.82 11.68
C LEU A 457 13.08 4.86 10.62
N SER A 458 13.07 5.25 9.34
CA SER A 458 13.68 4.51 8.24
C SER A 458 15.16 4.21 8.50
N TYR A 459 15.93 5.21 8.93
CA TYR A 459 17.34 5.02 9.28
C TYR A 459 17.50 3.99 10.39
N ALA A 460 16.81 4.19 11.52
CA ALA A 460 16.91 3.32 12.69
C ALA A 460 16.51 1.87 12.36
N LEU A 461 15.42 1.69 11.61
CA LEU A 461 14.89 0.38 11.24
C LEU A 461 15.60 -0.28 10.05
N SER A 462 16.57 0.41 9.45
CA SER A 462 17.49 -0.17 8.46
C SER A 462 18.81 -0.62 9.08
N GLN A 463 19.13 -0.21 10.31
CA GLN A 463 20.40 -0.56 10.95
C GLN A 463 20.38 -1.98 11.51
N GLY A 464 21.54 -2.62 11.60
CA GLY A 464 21.67 -3.94 12.22
C GLY A 464 20.84 -5.02 11.52
N ARG A 465 20.44 -6.04 12.26
CA ARG A 465 19.62 -7.16 11.76
C ARG A 465 18.26 -7.18 12.42
N HIS A 466 17.27 -7.64 11.68
CA HIS A 466 15.98 -7.99 12.26
C HIS A 466 16.14 -9.18 13.23
N LYS A 467 15.19 -9.33 14.15
CA LYS A 467 15.13 -10.47 15.07
C LYS A 467 13.68 -10.86 15.33
N ALA A 468 13.32 -12.05 14.85
CA ALA A 468 12.06 -12.72 15.16
C ALA A 468 12.33 -14.14 15.68
N GLN A 469 11.54 -14.61 16.64
CA GLN A 469 11.73 -15.95 17.23
C GLN A 469 11.12 -17.07 16.37
N ILE A 470 10.25 -16.73 15.41
CA ILE A 470 9.41 -17.69 14.68
C ILE A 470 9.68 -17.63 13.17
N ALA A 471 9.85 -18.81 12.58
CA ALA A 471 9.70 -19.03 11.15
C ALA A 471 8.33 -19.63 10.87
N LEU A 472 7.48 -18.93 10.12
CA LEU A 472 6.21 -19.44 9.62
C LEU A 472 6.43 -20.04 8.23
N LEU A 473 6.19 -21.35 8.06
CA LEU A 473 6.30 -21.99 6.76
C LEU A 473 5.27 -21.38 5.78
N TYR A 474 5.72 -20.99 4.59
CA TYR A 474 4.85 -20.62 3.47
C TYR A 474 4.33 -21.88 2.77
N PRO A 475 3.04 -22.26 2.93
CA PRO A 475 2.55 -23.61 2.59
C PRO A 475 2.17 -23.75 1.10
N ILE A 476 2.91 -23.08 0.20
CA ILE A 476 2.50 -22.90 -1.20
C ILE A 476 2.47 -24.21 -2.00
N LYS A 477 3.38 -25.16 -1.75
CA LYS A 477 3.35 -26.46 -2.46
C LYS A 477 2.16 -27.31 -2.05
N GLY A 478 1.84 -27.34 -0.76
CA GLY A 478 0.59 -27.94 -0.26
C GLY A 478 -0.62 -27.28 -0.88
N PHE A 479 -0.66 -25.94 -0.90
CA PHE A 479 -1.75 -25.21 -1.52
C PHE A 479 -1.90 -25.50 -3.02
N HIS A 480 -0.80 -25.48 -3.80
CA HIS A 480 -0.80 -25.83 -5.22
C HIS A 480 -1.27 -27.27 -5.48
N SER A 481 -1.10 -28.19 -4.54
CA SER A 481 -1.57 -29.58 -4.68
C SER A 481 -3.10 -29.70 -4.62
N GLU A 482 -3.75 -28.78 -3.91
CA GLU A 482 -5.16 -28.87 -3.53
C GLU A 482 -6.04 -27.88 -4.28
N TRP A 483 -5.50 -26.70 -4.56
CA TRP A 483 -6.24 -25.61 -5.19
C TRP A 483 -6.57 -25.93 -6.66
N ALA A 484 -7.80 -25.58 -7.06
CA ALA A 484 -8.30 -25.71 -8.41
C ALA A 484 -9.00 -24.41 -8.85
N PRO A 485 -8.75 -23.91 -10.07
CA PRO A 485 -9.50 -22.78 -10.62
C PRO A 485 -11.03 -23.04 -10.61
N GLY A 486 -11.78 -22.02 -10.19
CA GLY A 486 -13.25 -22.02 -10.17
C GLY A 486 -13.91 -22.93 -9.14
N ILE A 487 -13.15 -23.70 -8.34
CA ILE A 487 -13.68 -24.56 -7.27
C ILE A 487 -12.85 -24.35 -6.00
N GLN A 488 -13.50 -23.86 -4.96
CA GLN A 488 -12.92 -23.81 -3.63
C GLN A 488 -13.22 -25.13 -2.89
N GLY A 489 -12.17 -25.85 -2.50
CA GLY A 489 -12.27 -27.11 -1.77
C GLY A 489 -12.23 -26.93 -0.25
N PRO A 490 -12.40 -28.02 0.52
CA PRO A 490 -12.24 -27.98 1.97
C PRO A 490 -10.77 -27.86 2.42
N ILE A 491 -9.83 -28.46 1.69
CA ILE A 491 -8.42 -28.53 2.10
C ILE A 491 -7.66 -27.23 1.76
N ASP A 492 -7.75 -26.74 0.52
CA ASP A 492 -7.17 -25.45 0.12
C ASP A 492 -7.72 -24.28 0.95
N SER A 493 -9.02 -24.29 1.27
CA SER A 493 -9.62 -23.33 2.21
C SER A 493 -9.01 -23.40 3.61
N LEU A 494 -8.83 -24.61 4.14
CA LEU A 494 -8.22 -24.81 5.46
C LEU A 494 -6.78 -24.30 5.49
N ILE A 495 -5.98 -24.59 4.46
CA ILE A 495 -4.60 -24.13 4.33
C ILE A 495 -4.55 -22.59 4.33
N ALA A 496 -5.36 -21.96 3.47
CA ALA A 496 -5.41 -20.50 3.35
C ALA A 496 -5.89 -19.83 4.65
N GLU A 497 -6.98 -20.31 5.26
CA GLU A 497 -7.55 -19.68 6.45
C GLU A 497 -6.60 -19.77 7.66
N TYR A 498 -5.94 -20.91 7.88
CA TYR A 498 -4.96 -21.03 8.97
C TYR A 498 -3.72 -20.17 8.72
N PHE A 499 -3.22 -20.12 7.48
CA PHE A 499 -2.10 -19.25 7.12
C PHE A 499 -2.44 -17.77 7.39
N ASP A 500 -3.65 -17.35 7.01
CA ASP A 500 -4.15 -16.00 7.24
C ASP A 500 -4.27 -15.67 8.73
N ILE A 501 -4.80 -16.61 9.53
CA ILE A 501 -4.90 -16.47 11.00
C ILE A 501 -3.51 -16.33 11.62
N TYR A 502 -2.54 -17.15 11.25
CA TYR A 502 -1.18 -17.03 11.78
C TYR A 502 -0.59 -15.66 11.48
N CYS A 503 -0.69 -15.23 10.22
CA CYS A 503 -0.08 -13.98 9.82
C CYS A 503 -0.72 -12.77 10.54
N ALA A 504 -2.04 -12.81 10.77
CA ALA A 504 -2.77 -11.75 11.45
C ALA A 504 -2.55 -11.75 12.98
N TYR A 505 -2.69 -12.91 13.62
CA TYR A 505 -2.86 -12.97 15.07
C TYR A 505 -1.56 -13.17 15.84
N LEU A 506 -0.47 -13.64 15.20
CA LEU A 506 0.84 -13.64 15.86
C LEU A 506 1.27 -12.21 16.21
N LEU A 507 1.08 -11.25 15.29
CA LEU A 507 1.37 -9.83 15.52
C LEU A 507 0.54 -9.25 16.66
N LYS A 508 -0.77 -9.54 16.68
CA LYS A 508 -1.69 -9.12 17.76
C LYS A 508 -1.25 -9.66 19.12
N GLU A 509 -0.70 -10.87 19.15
CA GLU A 509 -0.17 -11.49 20.37
C GLU A 509 1.24 -11.03 20.76
N HIS A 510 1.78 -10.01 20.07
CA HIS A 510 3.14 -9.50 20.25
C HIS A 510 4.21 -10.58 19.98
N ILE A 511 4.01 -11.35 18.93
CA ILE A 511 4.94 -12.38 18.46
C ILE A 511 5.31 -12.06 17.02
N ASP A 512 6.55 -11.58 16.83
CA ASP A 512 7.09 -11.35 15.50
C ASP A 512 7.56 -12.66 14.86
N TYR A 513 7.54 -12.72 13.53
CA TYR A 513 7.85 -13.92 12.73
C TYR A 513 8.36 -13.54 11.33
N ASP A 514 9.10 -14.43 10.67
CA ASP A 514 9.30 -14.36 9.21
C ASP A 514 8.55 -15.49 8.51
N ILE A 515 8.03 -15.21 7.32
CA ILE A 515 7.43 -16.19 6.41
C ILE A 515 8.53 -16.80 5.54
N LEU A 516 8.75 -18.10 5.66
CA LEU A 516 9.84 -18.79 4.96
C LEU A 516 9.31 -19.79 3.93
N PRO A 517 9.75 -19.70 2.65
CA PRO A 517 9.53 -20.76 1.68
C PRO A 517 10.38 -21.99 2.01
N GLU A 518 9.98 -23.15 1.49
CA GLU A 518 10.68 -24.42 1.70
C GLU A 518 12.15 -24.36 1.28
N GLU A 519 12.45 -23.65 0.20
CA GLU A 519 13.82 -23.48 -0.30
C GLU A 519 14.72 -22.81 0.74
N ALA A 520 14.19 -21.82 1.47
CA ALA A 520 14.92 -21.13 2.54
C ALA A 520 15.16 -22.07 3.72
N ILE A 521 14.13 -22.80 4.18
CA ILE A 521 14.25 -23.77 5.27
C ILE A 521 15.27 -24.86 4.91
N ARG A 522 15.19 -25.44 3.71
CA ARG A 522 16.13 -26.47 3.24
C ARG A 522 17.59 -26.00 3.25
N SER A 523 17.82 -24.72 2.97
CA SER A 523 19.16 -24.11 2.99
C SER A 523 19.68 -23.77 4.39
N ALA A 524 18.83 -23.88 5.42
CA ALA A 524 19.16 -23.50 6.78
C ALA A 524 20.21 -24.39 7.45
N THR A 525 20.90 -23.81 8.43
CA THR A 525 21.73 -24.55 9.38
C THR A 525 21.03 -24.64 10.73
N CYS A 526 20.98 -25.84 11.31
CA CYS A 526 20.47 -26.07 12.66
C CYS A 526 21.64 -26.10 13.64
N VAL A 527 21.77 -25.08 14.49
CA VAL A 527 22.86 -24.98 15.47
C VAL A 527 22.36 -24.26 16.72
N ASP A 528 22.74 -24.78 17.89
CA ASP A 528 22.40 -24.22 19.20
C ASP A 528 20.90 -24.07 19.44
N GLN A 529 20.07 -25.02 18.97
CA GLN A 529 18.61 -24.99 19.02
C GLN A 529 17.98 -23.90 18.14
N HIS A 530 18.71 -23.34 17.19
CA HIS A 530 18.21 -22.31 16.26
C HIS A 530 18.29 -22.77 14.81
N LEU A 531 17.24 -22.44 14.04
CA LEU A 531 17.24 -22.50 12.59
C LEU A 531 17.82 -21.18 12.07
N ARG A 532 18.99 -21.21 11.42
CA ARG A 532 19.66 -20.00 10.94
C ARG A 532 19.67 -19.91 9.42
N ILE A 533 19.20 -18.79 8.88
CA ILE A 533 19.11 -18.51 7.43
C ILE A 533 19.48 -17.05 7.18
N ALA A 534 20.37 -16.80 6.23
CA ALA A 534 20.73 -15.44 5.80
C ALA A 534 21.21 -14.47 6.92
N GLY A 535 21.44 -14.95 8.14
CA GLY A 535 21.77 -14.10 9.30
C GLY A 535 20.59 -13.91 10.26
N GLU A 536 19.40 -14.40 9.94
CA GLU A 536 18.26 -14.52 10.87
C GLU A 536 18.36 -15.83 11.68
N GLU A 537 17.73 -15.86 12.85
CA GLU A 537 17.77 -16.99 13.79
C GLU A 537 16.39 -17.25 14.40
N TYR A 538 15.86 -18.47 14.25
CA TYR A 538 14.52 -18.83 14.71
C TYR A 538 14.56 -19.95 15.75
N GLU A 539 13.79 -19.79 16.83
CA GLU A 539 13.64 -20.78 17.93
C GLU A 539 12.49 -21.78 17.64
N LEU A 540 11.51 -21.38 16.82
CA LEU A 540 10.32 -22.16 16.49
C LEU A 540 9.98 -22.08 15.00
N VAL A 541 9.71 -23.22 14.38
CA VAL A 541 9.04 -23.29 13.07
C VAL A 541 7.56 -23.60 13.29
N ILE A 542 6.67 -22.73 12.82
CA ILE A 542 5.24 -23.02 12.71
C ILE A 542 4.96 -23.55 11.31
N MET A 543 4.36 -24.73 11.24
CA MET A 543 3.88 -25.35 10.02
C MET A 543 2.34 -25.27 9.99
N PRO A 544 1.76 -24.33 9.22
CA PRO A 544 0.34 -24.33 8.92
C PRO A 544 -0.10 -25.66 8.28
N PRO A 545 -1.40 -25.93 8.17
CA PRO A 545 -1.88 -27.12 7.46
C PRO A 545 -1.24 -27.19 6.08
N THR A 546 -0.70 -28.34 5.72
CA THR A 546 -0.13 -28.58 4.39
C THR A 546 -0.21 -30.06 4.04
N THR A 547 -0.41 -30.37 2.77
CA THR A 547 -0.56 -31.74 2.26
C THR A 547 0.66 -32.23 1.49
N ALA A 548 1.53 -31.31 1.06
CA ALA A 548 2.76 -31.60 0.37
C ALA A 548 3.92 -30.78 0.94
N LEU A 549 5.07 -31.41 1.10
CA LEU A 549 6.32 -30.80 1.55
C LEU A 549 7.48 -31.59 0.93
N ALA A 550 8.55 -30.95 0.49
CA ALA A 550 9.72 -31.67 0.00
C ALA A 550 10.34 -32.50 1.12
N TYR A 551 10.73 -33.75 0.82
CA TYR A 551 11.30 -34.65 1.82
C TYR A 551 12.56 -34.08 2.49
N GLU A 552 13.40 -33.37 1.74
CA GLU A 552 14.60 -32.69 2.27
C GLU A 552 14.24 -31.58 3.26
N THR A 553 13.12 -30.88 3.05
CA THR A 553 12.58 -29.92 4.02
C THR A 553 12.12 -30.64 5.28
N ALA A 554 11.42 -31.76 5.15
CA ALA A 554 11.01 -32.58 6.30
C ALA A 554 12.21 -33.10 7.11
N LEU A 555 13.28 -33.54 6.43
CA LEU A 555 14.53 -33.94 7.08
C LEU A 555 15.17 -32.77 7.84
N LYS A 556 15.16 -31.57 7.26
CA LYS A 556 15.69 -30.37 7.93
C LYS A 556 14.89 -30.00 9.18
N LEU A 557 13.56 -30.11 9.14
CA LEU A 557 12.70 -29.92 10.32
C LEU A 557 13.00 -30.96 11.41
N LYS A 558 13.22 -32.22 11.01
CA LYS A 558 13.65 -33.28 11.94
C LYS A 558 15.03 -32.97 12.55
N GLU A 559 16.01 -32.57 11.74
CA GLU A 559 17.33 -32.13 12.20
C GLU A 559 17.23 -30.99 13.21
N PHE A 560 16.34 -30.02 12.94
CA PHE A 560 16.09 -28.91 13.86
C PHE A 560 15.54 -29.36 15.21
N VAL A 561 14.57 -30.30 15.21
CA VAL A 561 14.04 -30.90 16.46
C VAL A 561 15.12 -31.70 17.19
N GLU A 562 15.97 -32.44 16.47
CA GLU A 562 17.07 -33.22 17.04
C GLU A 562 18.16 -32.35 17.66
N ASP A 563 18.41 -31.15 17.13
CA ASP A 563 19.27 -30.13 17.72
C ASP A 563 18.62 -29.41 18.94
N GLY A 564 17.36 -29.72 19.22
CA GLY A 564 16.59 -29.18 20.34
C GLY A 564 15.73 -27.96 20.00
N GLY A 565 15.66 -27.57 18.73
CA GLY A 565 14.69 -26.62 18.20
C GLY A 565 13.23 -27.09 18.34
N LYS A 566 12.28 -26.25 17.93
CA LYS A 566 10.84 -26.51 18.10
C LYS A 566 10.10 -26.45 16.77
N VAL A 567 9.22 -27.40 16.51
CA VAL A 567 8.31 -27.39 15.36
C VAL A 567 6.88 -27.56 15.88
N MET A 568 5.99 -26.63 15.50
CA MET A 568 4.56 -26.70 15.80
C MET A 568 3.78 -26.86 14.50
N ALA A 569 3.10 -27.98 14.34
CA ALA A 569 2.28 -28.28 13.18
C ALA A 569 0.78 -28.26 13.54
N THR A 570 -0.08 -27.90 12.57
CA THR A 570 -1.53 -27.79 12.81
C THR A 570 -2.40 -28.45 11.78
N MET A 571 -3.44 -29.14 12.25
CA MET A 571 -4.51 -29.80 11.48
C MET A 571 -4.07 -30.89 10.49
N LEU A 572 -3.23 -30.54 9.51
CA LEU A 572 -2.74 -31.44 8.47
C LEU A 572 -1.23 -31.59 8.56
N LEU A 573 -0.78 -32.78 8.21
CA LEU A 573 0.63 -33.11 7.97
C LEU A 573 0.80 -33.54 6.52
N PRO A 574 2.00 -33.39 5.93
CA PRO A 574 2.24 -33.79 4.54
C PRO A 574 1.88 -35.25 4.28
N THR A 575 0.97 -35.48 3.34
CA THR A 575 0.65 -36.81 2.80
C THR A 575 1.54 -37.18 1.62
N GLU A 576 2.20 -36.18 1.02
CA GLU A 576 3.02 -36.35 -0.18
C GLU A 576 4.37 -35.64 -0.02
N ASP A 577 5.44 -36.29 -0.50
CA ASP A 577 6.66 -35.61 -0.86
C ASP A 577 6.39 -34.70 -2.06
N ALA A 578 6.72 -33.41 -1.95
CA ALA A 578 6.46 -32.44 -3.01
C ALA A 578 7.31 -32.69 -4.27
N ASP A 579 8.44 -33.40 -4.14
CA ASP A 579 9.31 -33.78 -5.26
C ASP A 579 8.93 -35.19 -5.82
N ASP A 580 7.89 -35.82 -5.27
CA ASP A 580 7.25 -37.07 -5.73
C ASP A 580 8.12 -38.34 -5.72
N GLU A 581 9.13 -38.40 -4.85
CA GLU A 581 10.00 -39.58 -4.75
C GLU A 581 9.73 -40.40 -3.49
N LYS A 582 9.39 -39.74 -2.37
CA LYS A 582 9.49 -40.31 -1.01
C LYS A 582 8.22 -40.17 -0.18
N HIS A 583 7.05 -40.41 -0.78
CA HIS A 583 5.76 -40.25 -0.11
C HIS A 583 5.59 -41.12 1.15
N GLN A 584 6.15 -42.33 1.19
CA GLN A 584 6.03 -43.19 2.38
C GLN A 584 6.98 -42.70 3.48
N GLU A 585 8.21 -42.34 3.12
CA GLU A 585 9.24 -41.90 4.04
C GLU A 585 8.86 -40.57 4.71
N ILE A 586 8.22 -39.65 3.98
CA ILE A 586 7.73 -38.41 4.60
C ILE A 586 6.60 -38.70 5.61
N ARG A 587 5.65 -39.58 5.26
CA ARG A 587 4.57 -39.98 6.19
C ARG A 587 5.14 -40.63 7.45
N ASP A 588 6.07 -41.58 7.28
CA ASP A 588 6.73 -42.26 8.39
C ASP A 588 7.48 -41.27 9.29
N LEU A 589 8.16 -40.28 8.71
CA LEU A 589 8.84 -39.23 9.45
C LEU A 589 7.86 -38.39 10.29
N PHE A 590 6.75 -37.95 9.71
CA PHE A 590 5.76 -37.15 10.44
C PHE A 590 4.99 -37.96 11.50
N ILE A 591 4.74 -39.25 11.27
CA ILE A 591 4.22 -40.18 12.29
C ILE A 591 5.22 -40.31 13.45
N GLN A 592 6.52 -40.41 13.15
CA GLN A 592 7.56 -40.48 14.17
C GLN A 592 7.62 -39.20 15.02
N LEU A 593 7.53 -38.02 14.40
CA LEU A 593 7.59 -36.74 15.09
C LEU A 593 6.32 -36.44 15.92
N PHE A 594 5.13 -36.65 15.35
CA PHE A 594 3.88 -36.10 15.91
C PHE A 594 2.86 -37.15 16.41
N ASP A 595 3.09 -38.45 16.18
CA ASP A 595 2.12 -39.52 16.51
C ASP A 595 0.74 -39.34 15.85
N ARG A 596 0.76 -38.86 14.61
CA ARG A 596 -0.44 -38.70 13.80
C ARG A 596 -0.19 -39.23 12.41
N ASP A 597 -1.17 -39.95 11.89
CA ASP A 597 -1.16 -40.45 10.53
C ASP A 597 -1.64 -39.33 9.58
N PRO A 598 -0.76 -38.80 8.70
CA PRO A 598 -1.13 -37.75 7.76
C PRO A 598 -2.32 -38.12 6.86
N VAL A 599 -2.44 -39.40 6.49
CA VAL A 599 -3.52 -39.87 5.61
C VAL A 599 -4.84 -39.84 6.37
N GLN A 600 -4.87 -40.33 7.61
CA GLN A 600 -6.07 -40.29 8.43
C GLN A 600 -6.53 -38.85 8.71
N LEU A 601 -5.60 -37.95 9.03
CA LEU A 601 -5.92 -36.53 9.25
C LEU A 601 -6.59 -35.90 8.02
N ARG A 602 -6.09 -36.19 6.82
CA ARG A 602 -6.70 -35.71 5.57
C ARG A 602 -8.13 -36.27 5.39
N GLU A 603 -8.30 -37.58 5.57
CA GLU A 603 -9.61 -38.24 5.43
C GLU A 603 -10.64 -37.72 6.45
N ASP A 604 -10.19 -37.42 7.67
CA ASP A 604 -11.04 -36.84 8.70
C ASP A 604 -11.57 -35.46 8.26
N ILE A 605 -10.71 -34.57 7.75
CA ILE A 605 -11.13 -33.26 7.24
C ILE A 605 -12.10 -33.39 6.06
N LEU A 606 -11.80 -34.27 5.10
CA LEU A 606 -12.68 -34.52 3.94
C LEU A 606 -14.04 -35.10 4.36
N SER A 607 -14.07 -35.87 5.44
CA SER A 607 -15.29 -36.45 6.01
C SER A 607 -16.03 -35.51 6.96
N GLY A 608 -15.52 -34.30 7.20
CA GLY A 608 -16.07 -33.35 8.18
C GLY A 608 -15.93 -33.82 9.63
N ILE A 609 -15.01 -34.76 9.89
CA ILE A 609 -14.63 -35.23 11.22
C ILE A 609 -13.62 -34.23 11.78
N ALA A 610 -13.94 -33.65 12.92
CA ALA A 610 -13.07 -32.73 13.66
C ALA A 610 -13.08 -33.12 15.14
N PRO A 611 -12.03 -32.78 15.90
CA PRO A 611 -12.05 -32.98 17.34
C PRO A 611 -13.19 -32.17 17.98
N SER A 612 -13.76 -32.67 19.08
CA SER A 612 -14.87 -31.98 19.77
C SER A 612 -14.44 -30.72 20.51
N GLN A 613 -13.15 -30.58 20.79
CA GLN A 613 -12.52 -29.45 21.45
C GLN A 613 -11.07 -29.33 20.96
N PRO A 614 -10.41 -28.16 21.09
CA PRO A 614 -9.01 -28.03 20.71
C PRO A 614 -8.10 -28.98 21.49
N VAL A 615 -7.18 -29.65 20.79
CA VAL A 615 -6.26 -30.65 21.33
C VAL A 615 -4.82 -30.25 20.97
N LEU A 616 -3.93 -30.27 21.96
CA LEU A 616 -2.49 -30.16 21.77
C LEU A 616 -1.83 -31.47 22.21
N THR A 617 -0.99 -32.04 21.36
CA THR A 617 -0.20 -33.23 21.67
C THR A 617 1.28 -33.02 21.38
N GLN A 618 2.12 -33.73 22.15
CA GLN A 618 3.56 -33.75 21.99
C GLN A 618 4.07 -35.14 22.34
N LYS A 619 4.61 -35.85 21.35
CA LYS A 619 5.24 -37.17 21.54
C LYS A 619 6.76 -37.05 21.63
N VAL A 620 7.34 -36.37 20.66
CA VAL A 620 8.76 -36.03 20.64
C VAL A 620 8.93 -34.66 21.27
N GLU A 621 9.90 -34.52 22.18
CA GLU A 621 10.21 -33.23 22.78
C GLU A 621 10.57 -32.23 21.66
N GLY A 622 9.86 -31.10 21.66
CA GLY A 622 9.99 -30.08 20.62
C GLY A 622 9.14 -30.25 19.36
N ALA A 623 8.44 -31.37 19.17
CA ALA A 623 7.46 -31.54 18.09
C ALA A 623 6.02 -31.45 18.65
N LEU A 624 5.36 -30.32 18.43
CA LEU A 624 4.00 -30.04 18.91
C LEU A 624 2.99 -30.16 17.77
N PHE A 625 1.87 -30.84 18.01
CA PHE A 625 0.76 -30.94 17.06
C PHE A 625 -0.53 -30.41 17.67
N PHE A 626 -1.17 -29.46 17.00
CA PHE A 626 -2.41 -28.83 17.45
C PHE A 626 -3.56 -29.05 16.46
N GLU A 627 -4.72 -29.41 17.01
CA GLU A 627 -5.95 -29.66 16.29
C GLU A 627 -7.08 -28.84 16.91
N ALA A 628 -8.00 -28.33 16.09
CA ALA A 628 -9.14 -27.55 16.56
C ALA A 628 -10.42 -27.87 15.76
N PRO A 629 -11.61 -27.74 16.36
CA PRO A 629 -12.88 -27.94 15.65
C PRO A 629 -13.05 -26.99 14.47
N LYS A 630 -12.60 -25.73 14.62
CA LYS A 630 -12.64 -24.69 13.60
C LYS A 630 -11.36 -23.85 13.61
N PRO A 631 -10.98 -23.23 12.48
CA PRO A 631 -9.83 -22.32 12.39
C PRO A 631 -9.88 -21.20 13.45
N ALA A 632 -11.04 -20.57 13.64
CA ALA A 632 -11.22 -19.48 14.61
C ALA A 632 -10.92 -19.88 16.08
N ASP A 633 -10.95 -21.18 16.42
CA ASP A 633 -10.64 -21.66 17.77
C ASP A 633 -9.13 -21.59 18.08
N LEU A 634 -8.27 -21.38 17.08
CA LEU A 634 -6.83 -21.14 17.23
C LEU A 634 -6.55 -19.76 17.86
N ILE A 635 -7.28 -18.74 17.44
CA ILE A 635 -7.04 -17.32 17.81
C ILE A 635 -6.86 -17.13 19.33
N PRO A 636 -7.83 -17.48 20.20
CA PRO A 636 -7.71 -17.23 21.64
C PRO A 636 -6.66 -18.10 22.35
N ARG A 637 -6.03 -19.04 21.64
CA ARG A 637 -5.05 -19.99 22.18
C ARG A 637 -3.65 -19.75 21.67
N LEU A 638 -3.50 -18.95 20.62
CA LEU A 638 -2.25 -18.80 19.88
C LEU A 638 -1.07 -18.47 20.80
N ARG A 639 -1.25 -17.49 21.70
CA ARG A 639 -0.21 -17.13 22.66
C ARG A 639 0.16 -18.25 23.63
N ASP A 640 -0.82 -18.97 24.18
CA ASP A 640 -0.57 -20.09 25.09
C ASP A 640 0.16 -21.23 24.36
N LEU A 641 -0.23 -21.52 23.12
CA LEU A 641 0.42 -22.52 22.28
C LEU A 641 1.88 -22.16 22.00
N VAL A 642 2.13 -20.93 21.56
CA VAL A 642 3.51 -20.46 21.32
C VAL A 642 4.32 -20.46 22.62
N SER A 643 3.72 -20.05 23.75
CA SER A 643 4.38 -20.01 25.06
C SER A 643 4.77 -21.39 25.60
N LYS A 644 4.15 -22.47 25.11
CA LYS A 644 4.54 -23.85 25.42
C LYS A 644 5.77 -24.31 24.63
N ALA A 645 6.04 -23.68 23.49
CA ALA A 645 7.19 -24.00 22.65
C ALA A 645 8.40 -23.09 22.97
N ILE A 646 8.18 -21.78 23.03
CA ILE A 646 9.22 -20.77 23.23
C ILE A 646 8.77 -19.72 24.25
N ARG A 647 9.71 -18.92 24.76
CA ARG A 647 9.39 -17.82 25.68
C ARG A 647 9.27 -16.51 24.90
N PRO A 648 8.08 -15.87 24.85
CA PRO A 648 7.90 -14.62 24.12
C PRO A 648 8.85 -13.50 24.60
N GLU A 649 9.46 -12.81 23.64
CA GLU A 649 10.37 -11.69 23.90
C GLU A 649 9.63 -10.48 24.49
N VAL A 650 8.49 -10.11 23.90
CA VAL A 650 7.72 -8.92 24.25
C VAL A 650 6.32 -9.29 24.73
N SER A 651 5.78 -8.51 25.66
CA SER A 651 4.35 -8.52 25.99
C SER A 651 3.88 -7.10 26.28
N VAL A 652 2.73 -6.71 25.73
CA VAL A 652 2.11 -5.40 25.95
C VAL A 652 0.70 -5.59 26.50
N ARG A 653 0.46 -5.07 27.71
CA ARG A 653 -0.77 -5.30 28.46
C ARG A 653 -1.46 -4.01 28.87
N ARG A 654 -2.78 -4.03 28.89
CA ARG A 654 -3.64 -3.11 29.64
C ARG A 654 -3.96 -3.76 30.99
N GLU A 655 -4.49 -2.99 31.94
CA GLU A 655 -4.74 -3.44 33.34
C GLU A 655 -5.31 -4.87 33.45
N ASP A 656 -6.33 -5.20 32.65
CA ASP A 656 -7.02 -6.50 32.70
C ASP A 656 -6.92 -7.35 31.42
N SER A 657 -6.18 -6.93 30.39
CA SER A 657 -6.13 -7.67 29.09
C SER A 657 -4.90 -7.34 28.23
N GLU A 658 -4.61 -8.16 27.23
CA GLU A 658 -3.56 -7.90 26.25
C GLU A 658 -3.94 -6.74 25.30
N CYS A 659 -2.96 -5.94 24.88
CA CYS A 659 -3.21 -4.78 24.02
C CYS A 659 -2.98 -5.08 22.53
N TYR A 660 -3.95 -5.71 21.88
CA TYR A 660 -3.84 -6.12 20.46
C TYR A 660 -3.64 -4.95 19.46
N ASP A 661 -3.90 -3.71 19.90
CA ASP A 661 -3.73 -2.51 19.07
C ASP A 661 -2.26 -2.11 18.89
N VAL A 662 -1.34 -2.63 19.72
CA VAL A 662 0.09 -2.28 19.69
C VAL A 662 0.90 -3.37 19.00
N THR A 663 1.54 -3.03 17.88
CA THR A 663 2.51 -3.89 17.19
C THR A 663 3.94 -3.50 17.55
N TYR A 664 4.91 -4.40 17.37
CA TYR A 664 6.32 -4.05 17.51
C TYR A 664 7.21 -4.72 16.44
N LEU A 665 8.39 -4.14 16.26
CA LEU A 665 9.52 -4.70 15.51
C LEU A 665 10.76 -4.71 16.41
N HIS A 666 11.57 -5.76 16.31
CA HIS A 666 12.85 -5.85 17.01
C HIS A 666 14.03 -5.93 16.04
N ARG A 667 15.06 -5.13 16.31
CA ARG A 667 16.35 -5.17 15.62
C ARG A 667 17.51 -5.23 16.61
N THR A 668 18.60 -5.86 16.19
CA THR A 668 19.86 -5.95 16.93
C THR A 668 20.99 -5.27 16.17
N LEU A 669 21.78 -4.45 16.86
CA LEU A 669 22.84 -3.62 16.31
C LEU A 669 24.10 -3.77 17.18
N ASP A 670 25.12 -4.47 16.68
CA ASP A 670 26.38 -4.70 17.40
C ASP A 670 26.21 -5.25 18.85
N GLY A 671 25.17 -6.05 19.08
CA GLY A 671 24.84 -6.64 20.38
C GLY A 671 23.96 -5.77 21.28
N GLU A 672 23.46 -4.64 20.77
CA GLU A 672 22.46 -3.78 21.41
C GLU A 672 21.10 -3.99 20.75
N ASP A 673 20.01 -3.79 21.50
CA ASP A 673 18.65 -4.08 21.04
C ASP A 673 17.87 -2.78 20.78
N LEU A 674 17.07 -2.76 19.71
CA LEU A 674 16.22 -1.66 19.30
C LEU A 674 14.80 -2.18 19.05
N PHE A 675 13.84 -1.68 19.80
CA PHE A 675 12.43 -2.04 19.70
C PHE A 675 11.62 -0.84 19.24
N PHE A 676 10.81 -1.02 18.20
CA PHE A 676 9.86 -0.02 17.74
C PHE A 676 8.44 -0.50 18.02
N PHE A 677 7.65 0.31 18.72
CA PHE A 677 6.25 0.05 19.04
C PHE A 677 5.35 1.08 18.35
N SER A 678 4.22 0.62 17.82
CA SER A 678 3.21 1.45 17.17
C SER A 678 1.82 1.13 17.74
N ASN A 679 1.10 2.15 18.21
CA ASN A 679 -0.32 2.08 18.54
C ASN A 679 -1.14 2.27 17.25
N ASN A 680 -1.92 1.28 16.85
CA ASN A 680 -2.60 1.28 15.55
C ASN A 680 -4.09 1.64 15.65
N CYS A 681 -4.57 2.19 16.78
CA CYS A 681 -5.94 2.66 16.95
C CYS A 681 -6.05 4.18 17.10
N ASP A 682 -7.25 4.68 16.83
CA ASP A 682 -7.69 6.09 16.93
C ASP A 682 -7.89 6.60 18.36
N GLU A 683 -7.53 5.80 19.35
CA GLU A 683 -7.69 6.10 20.77
C GLU A 683 -6.34 5.97 21.52
N PRO A 684 -6.09 6.78 22.56
CA PRO A 684 -4.93 6.61 23.43
C PRO A 684 -4.90 5.22 24.10
N ARG A 685 -3.69 4.74 24.39
CA ARG A 685 -3.46 3.46 25.06
C ARG A 685 -2.42 3.62 26.17
N GLU A 686 -2.85 3.35 27.41
CA GLU A 686 -1.94 3.19 28.54
C GLU A 686 -1.66 1.71 28.72
N VAL A 687 -0.38 1.33 28.64
CA VAL A 687 0.05 -0.06 28.60
C VAL A 687 1.29 -0.30 29.46
N GLU A 688 1.37 -1.49 30.04
CA GLU A 688 2.60 -2.06 30.59
C GLU A 688 3.33 -2.82 29.48
N ILE A 689 4.57 -2.41 29.20
CA ILE A 689 5.47 -3.07 28.26
C ILE A 689 6.49 -3.86 29.06
N SER A 690 6.63 -5.14 28.73
CA SER A 690 7.63 -6.03 29.30
C SER A 690 8.48 -6.63 28.20
N ILE A 691 9.80 -6.49 28.29
CA ILE A 691 10.76 -6.89 27.25
C ILE A 691 11.82 -7.81 27.86
N ARG A 692 12.16 -8.91 27.17
CA ARG A 692 13.24 -9.84 27.55
C ARG A 692 14.61 -9.29 27.17
N CYS A 693 15.00 -8.18 27.80
CA CYS A 693 16.32 -7.57 27.66
C CYS A 693 16.82 -7.14 29.05
N ASP A 694 18.14 -7.11 29.23
CA ASP A 694 18.79 -6.60 30.44
C ASP A 694 19.40 -5.22 30.14
N GLY A 695 19.20 -4.25 31.04
CA GLY A 695 19.83 -2.94 30.91
C GLY A 695 18.89 -1.78 31.23
N SER A 696 19.41 -0.56 31.10
CA SER A 696 18.61 0.66 31.22
C SER A 696 18.14 1.09 29.83
N PRO A 697 16.82 1.13 29.57
CA PRO A 697 16.32 1.53 28.27
C PRO A 697 16.37 3.05 28.07
N TYR A 698 16.58 3.46 26.83
CA TYR A 698 16.48 4.84 26.38
C TYR A 698 15.39 4.95 25.30
N MET A 699 14.57 5.99 25.38
CA MET A 699 13.71 6.39 24.29
C MET A 699 14.53 7.18 23.27
N LEU A 700 14.55 6.72 22.02
CA LEU A 700 15.01 7.52 20.90
C LEU A 700 13.81 8.30 20.37
N ASP A 701 13.76 9.59 20.69
CA ASP A 701 12.68 10.47 20.24
C ASP A 701 12.76 10.63 18.72
N ILE A 702 11.79 10.06 18.01
CA ILE A 702 11.71 10.04 16.55
C ILE A 702 11.42 11.45 16.00
N GLU A 703 10.72 12.30 16.75
CA GLU A 703 10.39 13.67 16.33
C GLU A 703 11.60 14.60 16.43
N THR A 704 12.43 14.45 17.47
CA THR A 704 13.56 15.36 17.74
C THR A 704 14.93 14.80 17.37
N GLY A 705 15.07 13.48 17.30
CA GLY A 705 16.33 12.78 17.10
C GLY A 705 17.22 12.68 18.34
N HIS A 706 16.69 12.99 19.53
CA HIS A 706 17.43 12.91 20.80
C HIS A 706 17.15 11.60 21.54
N ALA A 707 18.10 11.20 22.39
CA ALA A 707 17.91 10.10 23.32
C ALA A 707 17.50 10.62 24.70
N VAL A 708 16.52 9.96 25.33
CA VAL A 708 16.03 10.29 26.68
C VAL A 708 15.99 9.02 27.50
N ALA A 709 16.52 9.06 28.73
CA ALA A 709 16.42 7.90 29.63
C ALA A 709 14.95 7.62 29.99
N LEU A 710 14.50 6.39 29.76
CA LEU A 710 13.18 5.95 30.21
C LEU A 710 13.20 5.83 31.75
N THR A 711 12.17 6.37 32.40
CA THR A 711 12.07 6.36 33.86
C THR A 711 10.97 5.42 34.33
N GLY A 712 11.04 4.96 35.57
CA GLY A 712 10.03 4.03 36.11
C GLY A 712 10.19 2.59 35.62
N CYS A 713 11.32 2.24 35.02
CA CYS A 713 11.62 0.86 34.60
C CYS A 713 11.96 -0.03 35.80
N ILE A 714 11.42 -1.25 35.81
CA ILE A 714 11.63 -2.27 36.83
C ILE A 714 12.30 -3.47 36.15
N GLN A 715 13.43 -3.92 36.69
CA GLN A 715 14.03 -5.19 36.28
C GLN A 715 13.43 -6.33 37.11
N GLN A 716 12.82 -7.31 36.44
CA GLN A 716 12.25 -8.52 37.07
C GLN A 716 12.81 -9.77 36.37
N GLY A 717 13.85 -10.37 36.97
CA GLY A 717 14.59 -11.45 36.32
C GLY A 717 15.33 -10.92 35.08
N SER A 718 15.14 -11.57 33.94
CA SER A 718 15.69 -11.17 32.64
C SER A 718 14.74 -10.29 31.81
N ARG A 719 13.83 -9.57 32.48
CA ARG A 719 12.87 -8.67 31.83
C ARG A 719 12.95 -7.26 32.39
N THR A 720 12.91 -6.28 31.51
CA THR A 720 12.67 -4.87 31.84
C THR A 720 11.19 -4.56 31.62
N ILE A 721 10.54 -3.95 32.63
CA ILE A 721 9.11 -3.63 32.64
C ILE A 721 8.93 -2.14 32.86
N PHE A 722 8.06 -1.49 32.09
CA PHE A 722 7.71 -0.08 32.28
C PHE A 722 6.32 0.22 31.71
N THR A 723 5.68 1.27 32.23
CA THR A 723 4.40 1.77 31.71
C THR A 723 4.64 2.86 30.67
N HIS A 724 3.87 2.86 29.59
CA HIS A 724 3.87 3.91 28.58
C HIS A 724 2.44 4.27 28.18
N ARG A 725 2.21 5.57 27.95
CA ARG A 725 0.97 6.08 27.37
C ARG A 725 1.23 6.46 25.93
N PHE A 726 0.70 5.67 25.00
CA PHE A 726 0.59 6.06 23.60
C PHE A 726 -0.61 7.00 23.45
N GLU A 727 -0.42 8.10 22.74
CA GLU A 727 -1.55 8.82 22.16
C GLU A 727 -2.18 7.98 21.04
N ARG A 728 -3.35 8.41 20.52
CA ARG A 728 -3.90 7.79 19.30
C ARG A 728 -2.85 7.84 18.19
N TYR A 729 -2.65 6.72 17.51
CA TYR A 729 -1.58 6.56 16.50
C TYR A 729 -0.15 6.90 16.99
N GLY A 730 0.08 6.81 18.30
CA GLY A 730 1.37 7.07 18.94
C GLY A 730 2.40 5.97 18.68
N SER A 731 3.68 6.32 18.83
CA SER A 731 4.81 5.42 18.56
C SER A 731 5.92 5.57 19.59
N LEU A 732 6.66 4.51 19.86
CA LEU A 732 7.77 4.51 20.81
C LEU A 732 8.96 3.72 20.25
N LEU A 733 10.13 4.35 20.17
CA LEU A 733 11.39 3.69 19.80
C LEU A 733 12.27 3.56 21.05
N VAL A 734 12.55 2.33 21.45
CA VAL A 734 13.29 1.97 22.66
C VAL A 734 14.60 1.31 22.30
N TYR A 735 15.69 1.81 22.86
CA TYR A 735 17.03 1.30 22.65
C TYR A 735 17.62 0.80 23.98
N PHE A 736 18.20 -0.41 23.95
CA PHE A 736 18.92 -1.02 25.05
C PHE A 736 20.40 -1.18 24.66
N GLY A 737 21.27 -0.41 25.31
CA GLY A 737 22.70 -0.46 25.09
C GLY A 737 23.45 0.51 25.98
N ASN A 738 24.68 0.87 25.59
CA ASN A 738 25.46 1.85 26.35
C ASN A 738 24.76 3.22 26.38
N GLU A 739 24.97 3.98 27.47
CA GLU A 739 24.40 5.33 27.63
C GLU A 739 24.74 6.20 26.40
N PRO A 740 23.74 6.68 25.65
CA PRO A 740 23.99 7.55 24.50
C PRO A 740 24.60 8.87 24.97
N ALA A 741 25.70 9.32 24.35
CA ALA A 741 26.46 10.49 24.81
C ALA A 741 25.70 11.84 24.77
N LEU A 742 24.50 11.86 24.17
CA LEU A 742 23.61 13.01 24.03
C LEU A 742 22.28 12.82 24.79
N ALA A 743 22.26 12.06 25.88
CA ALA A 743 21.06 11.92 26.71
C ALA A 743 20.64 13.30 27.29
N VAL A 744 19.55 13.86 26.78
CA VAL A 744 19.00 15.13 27.28
C VAL A 744 17.82 14.83 28.20
N GLY A 745 18.06 14.93 29.51
CA GLY A 745 17.00 15.00 30.51
C GLY A 745 16.37 13.66 30.93
N ARG A 746 15.30 13.76 31.72
CA ARG A 746 14.47 12.65 32.22
C ARG A 746 13.05 12.85 31.72
N GLN A 747 12.34 11.75 31.46
CA GLN A 747 10.91 11.80 31.12
C GLN A 747 10.14 12.58 32.21
N ALA A 748 9.32 13.54 31.79
CA ALA A 748 8.52 14.35 32.71
C ALA A 748 7.47 13.49 33.42
N ARG A 749 7.30 13.65 34.73
CA ARG A 749 6.21 13.00 35.48
C ARG A 749 4.87 13.64 35.10
N ALA A 750 3.80 12.86 35.09
CA ALA A 750 2.44 13.40 35.10
C ALA A 750 2.26 14.23 36.38
N LEU A 751 2.07 15.53 36.23
CA LEU A 751 1.77 16.46 37.31
C LEU A 751 0.30 16.86 37.16
N GLU A 752 -0.43 16.98 38.26
CA GLU A 752 -1.74 17.64 38.25
C GLU A 752 -1.50 19.13 38.09
N GLY A 753 -1.94 19.69 36.95
CA GLY A 753 -1.76 21.11 36.64
C GLY A 753 -3.03 21.92 36.86
N GLN A 754 -2.87 23.22 37.15
CA GLN A 754 -3.99 24.16 37.12
C GLN A 754 -4.37 24.45 35.66
N GLU A 755 -5.63 24.18 35.29
CA GLU A 755 -6.15 24.46 33.96
C GLU A 755 -6.77 25.85 33.85
N ILE A 756 -6.46 26.54 32.75
CA ILE A 756 -7.07 27.80 32.32
C ILE A 756 -7.71 27.55 30.97
N ARG A 757 -9.04 27.50 30.92
CA ARG A 757 -9.80 27.31 29.68
C ARG A 757 -9.88 28.62 28.90
N LEU A 758 -9.62 28.56 27.60
CA LEU A 758 -9.77 29.71 26.72
C LEU A 758 -11.24 29.92 26.37
N GLY A 759 -11.56 31.09 25.83
CA GLY A 759 -12.94 31.45 25.52
C GLY A 759 -13.44 30.70 24.29
N ASP A 760 -14.76 30.55 24.18
CA ASP A 760 -15.37 29.94 22.99
C ASP A 760 -15.34 30.89 21.77
N GLU A 761 -15.41 32.21 21.98
CA GLU A 761 -15.42 33.20 20.90
C GLU A 761 -14.03 33.83 20.69
N TRP A 762 -13.50 33.69 19.49
CA TRP A 762 -12.15 34.10 19.11
C TRP A 762 -12.18 35.24 18.09
N ALA A 763 -11.16 36.12 18.13
CA ALA A 763 -10.85 36.91 16.96
C ALA A 763 -10.34 35.97 15.86
N PHE A 764 -10.86 36.09 14.64
CA PHE A 764 -10.63 35.11 13.59
C PHE A 764 -10.27 35.76 12.25
N ARG A 765 -9.38 35.12 11.50
CA ARG A 765 -9.10 35.43 10.09
C ARG A 765 -8.66 34.18 9.34
N LEU A 766 -8.85 34.17 8.03
CA LEU A 766 -8.27 33.17 7.13
C LEU A 766 -6.92 33.64 6.60
N GLU A 767 -6.04 32.70 6.32
CA GLU A 767 -4.85 32.90 5.49
C GLU A 767 -5.08 32.28 4.12
N GLY A 768 -5.41 33.14 3.16
CA GLY A 768 -5.77 32.76 1.82
C GLY A 768 -7.25 32.98 1.50
N PRO A 769 -7.63 32.84 0.23
CA PRO A 769 -9.01 33.02 -0.21
C PRO A 769 -9.92 31.87 0.25
N ASN A 770 -11.16 32.19 0.60
CA ASN A 770 -12.22 31.20 0.68
C ASN A 770 -12.73 30.86 -0.73
N SER A 771 -13.39 29.72 -0.88
CA SER A 771 -13.95 29.25 -2.14
C SER A 771 -15.48 29.16 -2.10
N LEU A 772 -16.11 29.38 -3.25
CA LEU A 772 -17.49 28.99 -3.52
C LEU A 772 -17.52 28.25 -4.85
N THR A 773 -17.93 26.98 -4.79
CA THR A 773 -18.13 26.15 -6.00
C THR A 773 -19.50 26.44 -6.59
N LEU A 774 -19.54 26.82 -7.87
CA LEU A 774 -20.79 27.12 -8.56
C LEU A 774 -21.29 25.84 -9.25
N ARG A 775 -22.45 25.31 -8.83
CA ARG A 775 -23.00 24.04 -9.34
C ARG A 775 -24.18 24.21 -10.29
N ASP A 776 -24.93 25.30 -10.16
CA ASP A 776 -26.19 25.52 -10.90
C ASP A 776 -25.95 26.16 -12.27
N TRP A 777 -25.37 25.40 -13.20
CA TRP A 777 -25.06 25.87 -14.55
C TRP A 777 -26.15 25.50 -15.56
N ASN A 778 -26.58 26.49 -16.34
CA ASN A 778 -27.39 26.29 -17.53
C ASN A 778 -26.48 26.21 -18.76
N LEU A 779 -26.56 25.10 -19.50
CA LEU A 779 -25.83 24.91 -20.76
C LEU A 779 -26.73 25.21 -21.95
N ASN A 780 -26.23 26.05 -22.87
CA ASN A 780 -26.79 26.26 -24.19
C ASN A 780 -25.75 25.91 -25.26
N ILE A 781 -26.16 25.15 -26.28
CA ILE A 781 -25.28 24.71 -27.38
C ILE A 781 -25.82 25.29 -28.68
N LEU A 782 -24.98 26.05 -29.39
CA LEU A 782 -25.31 26.65 -30.68
C LEU A 782 -24.37 26.10 -31.76
N THR A 783 -24.92 25.77 -32.93
CA THR A 783 -24.11 25.42 -34.11
C THR A 783 -23.99 26.64 -35.01
N GLN A 784 -22.76 27.12 -35.24
CA GLN A 784 -22.47 28.27 -36.10
C GLN A 784 -21.28 27.96 -37.00
N GLN A 785 -21.47 28.02 -38.33
CA GLN A 785 -20.40 27.77 -39.32
C GLN A 785 -19.65 26.44 -39.09
N GLU A 786 -20.38 25.34 -38.87
CA GLU A 786 -19.83 23.99 -38.56
C GLU A 786 -19.05 23.88 -37.23
N LYS A 787 -19.07 24.92 -36.40
CA LYS A 787 -18.54 24.89 -35.03
C LYS A 787 -19.66 24.78 -34.00
N LEU A 788 -19.36 24.12 -32.89
CA LEU A 788 -20.22 24.10 -31.70
C LEU A 788 -19.74 25.16 -30.72
N ILE A 789 -20.64 26.05 -30.34
CA ILE A 789 -20.42 27.08 -29.32
C ILE A 789 -21.20 26.67 -28.08
N TYR A 790 -20.47 26.44 -27.00
CA TYR A 790 -21.03 26.09 -25.70
C TYR A 790 -21.09 27.35 -24.84
N THR A 791 -22.26 27.66 -24.31
CA THR A 791 -22.46 28.78 -23.39
C THR A 791 -23.00 28.25 -22.07
N TYR A 792 -22.17 28.34 -21.02
CA TYR A 792 -22.54 28.01 -19.66
C TYR A 792 -22.89 29.30 -18.91
N THR A 793 -24.05 29.34 -18.27
CA THR A 793 -24.48 30.50 -17.46
C THR A 793 -24.92 30.09 -16.07
N THR A 794 -24.51 30.84 -15.06
CA THR A 794 -24.98 30.71 -13.67
C THR A 794 -25.08 32.08 -13.02
N CYS A 795 -25.71 32.14 -11.85
CA CYS A 795 -25.81 33.36 -11.05
C CYS A 795 -25.36 33.11 -9.60
N PHE A 796 -24.79 34.13 -9.00
CA PHE A 796 -24.52 34.17 -7.57
C PHE A 796 -24.90 35.54 -7.01
N GLU A 797 -25.13 35.61 -5.72
CA GLU A 797 -25.50 36.85 -5.04
C GLU A 797 -24.37 37.35 -4.16
N THR A 798 -24.31 38.66 -3.93
CA THR A 798 -23.38 39.23 -2.95
C THR A 798 -23.96 40.47 -2.27
N GLU A 799 -23.73 40.60 -0.96
CA GLU A 799 -24.20 41.74 -0.15
C GLU A 799 -23.17 42.88 -0.06
N PHE A 800 -21.96 42.63 -0.53
CA PHE A 800 -20.84 43.56 -0.54
C PHE A 800 -19.99 43.28 -1.78
N VAL A 801 -18.89 44.00 -1.97
CA VAL A 801 -17.94 43.62 -3.02
C VAL A 801 -16.62 43.26 -2.37
N PRO A 802 -16.18 41.99 -2.40
CA PRO A 802 -14.94 41.53 -1.76
C PRO A 802 -13.74 42.36 -2.19
N ASP A 803 -12.70 42.50 -1.36
CA ASP A 803 -11.50 43.25 -1.79
C ASP A 803 -10.78 42.54 -2.95
N GLU A 804 -10.82 41.21 -2.94
CA GLU A 804 -10.32 40.35 -4.01
C GLU A 804 -11.38 39.31 -4.38
N LEU A 805 -11.64 39.14 -5.68
CA LEU A 805 -12.51 38.08 -6.19
C LEU A 805 -12.02 37.58 -7.54
N MET A 806 -11.73 36.28 -7.58
CA MET A 806 -11.26 35.57 -8.76
C MET A 806 -12.25 34.51 -9.18
N LEU A 807 -12.37 34.30 -10.48
CA LEU A 807 -12.92 33.09 -11.06
C LEU A 807 -11.78 32.13 -11.40
N VAL A 808 -11.83 30.93 -10.86
CA VAL A 808 -10.89 29.85 -11.16
C VAL A 808 -11.55 28.84 -12.08
N LEU A 809 -10.90 28.60 -13.22
CA LEU A 809 -11.29 27.62 -14.22
C LEU A 809 -10.20 26.56 -14.32
N ASP A 810 -10.61 25.29 -14.35
CA ASP A 810 -9.71 24.15 -14.36
C ASP A 810 -9.65 23.47 -15.74
N ASP A 811 -8.44 23.08 -16.14
CA ASP A 811 -8.07 22.39 -17.38
C ASP A 811 -8.68 22.98 -18.65
N MET A 812 -8.79 24.31 -18.69
CA MET A 812 -9.36 24.98 -19.85
C MET A 812 -8.47 24.79 -21.08
N PRO A 813 -9.06 24.59 -22.27
CA PRO A 813 -8.33 24.35 -23.51
C PRO A 813 -7.68 25.63 -24.04
N GLU A 814 -6.69 26.18 -23.32
CA GLU A 814 -5.73 27.13 -23.91
C GLU A 814 -4.59 26.40 -24.65
N VAL A 815 -4.54 25.07 -24.56
CA VAL A 815 -3.50 24.25 -25.22
C VAL A 815 -4.15 23.17 -26.08
N ALA A 816 -4.15 23.39 -27.39
CA ALA A 816 -4.52 22.41 -28.41
C ALA A 816 -3.68 21.14 -28.25
N THR A 817 -4.18 20.08 -27.61
CA THR A 817 -3.47 18.77 -27.61
C THR A 817 -4.34 17.52 -27.48
N TYR A 818 -5.64 17.61 -27.24
CA TYR A 818 -6.51 16.44 -27.45
C TYR A 818 -7.25 16.57 -28.79
N ALA A 819 -7.00 15.62 -29.68
CA ALA A 819 -7.76 15.39 -30.93
C ALA A 819 -7.75 16.50 -32.02
N GLY A 820 -6.66 17.26 -32.18
CA GLY A 820 -6.52 18.16 -33.35
C GLY A 820 -7.39 19.43 -33.29
N CYS A 821 -7.92 19.78 -32.12
CA CYS A 821 -8.67 21.02 -31.89
C CYS A 821 -7.74 22.24 -31.79
N ALA A 822 -7.05 22.58 -32.89
CA ALA A 822 -6.43 23.89 -33.02
C ALA A 822 -7.52 24.96 -33.22
N GLY A 823 -7.60 25.95 -32.32
CA GLY A 823 -8.46 27.13 -32.50
C GLY A 823 -9.67 27.23 -31.58
N SER A 824 -9.71 26.51 -30.46
CA SER A 824 -10.73 26.74 -29.42
C SER A 824 -10.43 28.01 -28.61
N SER A 825 -11.45 28.79 -28.27
CA SER A 825 -11.30 29.97 -27.40
C SER A 825 -12.29 29.93 -26.24
N CYS A 826 -11.83 30.26 -25.03
CA CYS A 826 -12.68 30.41 -23.85
C CYS A 826 -12.76 31.89 -23.48
N ARG A 827 -13.98 32.42 -23.39
CA ARG A 827 -14.26 33.81 -23.01
C ARG A 827 -15.21 33.84 -21.82
N VAL A 828 -14.91 34.68 -20.84
CA VAL A 828 -15.69 34.80 -19.61
C VAL A 828 -16.33 36.17 -19.55
N PHE A 829 -17.61 36.21 -19.20
CA PHE A 829 -18.37 37.45 -19.02
C PHE A 829 -19.01 37.46 -17.64
N VAL A 830 -18.98 38.63 -17.01
CA VAL A 830 -19.65 38.92 -15.75
C VAL A 830 -20.55 40.12 -15.97
N ASN A 831 -21.85 39.97 -15.76
CA ASN A 831 -22.86 41.01 -16.04
C ASN A 831 -22.70 41.57 -17.47
N ASP A 832 -22.59 40.66 -18.45
CA ASP A 832 -22.36 40.93 -19.88
C ASP A 832 -21.08 41.69 -20.25
N ARG A 833 -20.18 41.95 -19.29
CA ARG A 833 -18.84 42.51 -19.51
C ARG A 833 -17.80 41.41 -19.56
N GLU A 834 -16.96 41.40 -20.60
CA GLU A 834 -15.90 40.40 -20.75
C GLU A 834 -14.76 40.60 -19.74
N CYS A 835 -14.36 39.52 -19.07
CA CYS A 835 -13.19 39.48 -18.20
C CYS A 835 -11.96 39.01 -19.00
N VAL A 836 -10.93 39.86 -19.04
CA VAL A 836 -9.66 39.57 -19.72
C VAL A 836 -8.44 39.65 -18.78
N GLU A 837 -8.63 40.09 -17.53
CA GLU A 837 -7.55 40.24 -16.57
C GLU A 837 -7.19 38.87 -15.95
N LYS A 838 -6.09 38.28 -16.42
CA LYS A 838 -5.53 37.06 -15.84
C LYS A 838 -4.68 37.36 -14.61
N ARG A 839 -4.67 36.44 -13.65
CA ARG A 839 -3.80 36.46 -12.45
C ARG A 839 -2.93 35.21 -12.41
N SER A 840 -1.87 35.27 -11.61
CA SER A 840 -1.05 34.10 -11.28
C SER A 840 -1.90 33.02 -10.62
N TRP A 841 -1.53 31.77 -10.85
CA TRP A 841 -2.19 30.62 -10.25
C TRP A 841 -2.06 30.63 -8.72
N ILE A 842 -3.07 30.09 -8.04
CA ILE A 842 -3.15 30.04 -6.57
C ILE A 842 -2.67 28.69 -6.04
N ILE A 843 -3.05 27.61 -6.73
CA ILE A 843 -2.85 26.22 -6.27
C ILE A 843 -2.02 25.42 -7.27
N ASP A 844 -2.37 25.53 -8.56
CA ASP A 844 -1.75 24.74 -9.61
C ASP A 844 -1.58 25.57 -10.89
N PRO A 845 -0.43 25.48 -11.58
CA PRO A 845 -0.19 26.22 -12.82
C PRO A 845 -1.16 25.84 -13.95
N GLY A 846 -1.80 24.67 -13.88
CA GLY A 846 -2.85 24.27 -14.82
C GLY A 846 -4.20 24.95 -14.60
N PHE A 847 -4.37 25.74 -13.53
CA PHE A 847 -5.61 26.49 -13.27
C PHE A 847 -5.53 27.90 -13.86
N GLN A 848 -6.57 28.29 -14.59
CA GLN A 848 -6.74 29.64 -15.08
C GLN A 848 -7.47 30.50 -14.04
N CYS A 849 -6.79 31.53 -13.53
CA CYS A 849 -7.37 32.48 -12.57
C CYS A 849 -7.65 33.82 -13.25
N LEU A 850 -8.91 34.27 -13.18
CA LEU A 850 -9.39 35.53 -13.76
C LEU A 850 -9.84 36.49 -12.65
N ASN A 851 -9.33 37.71 -12.65
CA ASN A 851 -9.81 38.74 -11.72
C ASN A 851 -11.16 39.28 -12.21
N ILE A 852 -12.22 39.02 -11.45
CA ILE A 852 -13.57 39.46 -11.79
C ILE A 852 -14.06 40.60 -10.90
N ARG A 853 -13.26 41.03 -9.93
CA ARG A 853 -13.65 41.98 -8.89
C ARG A 853 -14.31 43.25 -9.43
N ASP A 854 -13.74 43.89 -10.45
CA ASP A 854 -14.25 45.16 -10.97
C ASP A 854 -15.55 45.02 -11.80
N LEU A 855 -15.98 43.79 -12.06
CA LEU A 855 -17.21 43.47 -12.80
C LEU A 855 -18.40 43.14 -11.89
N ILE A 856 -18.16 43.02 -10.57
CA ILE A 856 -19.16 42.64 -9.57
C ILE A 856 -19.97 43.84 -9.10
N GLU A 857 -21.27 43.62 -8.94
CA GLU A 857 -22.23 44.57 -8.38
C GLU A 857 -22.92 43.97 -7.16
N ILE A 858 -23.34 44.80 -6.20
CA ILE A 858 -24.12 44.31 -5.05
C ILE A 858 -25.48 43.79 -5.55
N GLY A 859 -25.85 42.59 -5.11
CA GLY A 859 -27.04 41.87 -5.59
C GLY A 859 -26.67 40.64 -6.43
N THR A 860 -27.53 40.31 -7.39
CA THR A 860 -27.36 39.15 -8.27
C THR A 860 -26.38 39.46 -9.40
N ASN A 861 -25.36 38.63 -9.57
CA ASN A 861 -24.38 38.71 -10.64
C ASN A 861 -24.51 37.48 -11.54
N GLN A 862 -24.53 37.70 -12.86
CA GLN A 862 -24.54 36.61 -13.83
C GLN A 862 -23.12 36.35 -14.33
N LEU A 863 -22.72 35.08 -14.26
CA LEU A 863 -21.48 34.58 -14.85
C LEU A 863 -21.81 33.78 -16.11
N LYS A 864 -21.09 34.06 -17.19
CA LYS A 864 -21.27 33.40 -18.50
C LYS A 864 -19.91 32.99 -19.06
N ILE A 865 -19.72 31.70 -19.33
CA ILE A 865 -18.52 31.13 -19.94
C ILE A 865 -18.89 30.67 -21.35
N VAL A 866 -18.17 31.17 -22.35
CA VAL A 866 -18.37 30.86 -23.77
C VAL A 866 -17.15 30.12 -24.30
N ILE A 867 -17.35 28.92 -24.84
CA ILE A 867 -16.31 28.10 -25.43
C ILE A 867 -16.64 27.89 -26.92
N ASP A 868 -15.80 28.43 -27.81
CA ASP A 868 -15.84 28.14 -29.26
C ASP A 868 -14.97 26.90 -29.51
N GLN A 869 -15.54 25.80 -30.03
CA GLN A 869 -14.79 24.62 -30.43
C GLN A 869 -14.83 24.41 -31.95
N GLY A 870 -13.64 24.39 -32.58
CA GLY A 870 -13.47 23.89 -33.94
C GLY A 870 -13.27 22.37 -33.93
N GLY A 871 -14.26 21.60 -34.42
CA GLY A 871 -14.05 20.23 -34.89
C GLY A 871 -14.23 19.06 -33.92
N TRP A 872 -15.03 19.16 -32.85
CA TRP A 872 -15.24 18.05 -31.90
C TRP A 872 -16.71 17.61 -31.73
N SER A 873 -16.93 16.30 -31.49
CA SER A 873 -18.21 15.59 -31.54
C SER A 873 -18.86 15.28 -30.19
N GLY A 874 -18.92 16.26 -29.28
CA GLY A 874 -20.02 16.39 -28.32
C GLY A 874 -20.05 15.49 -27.07
N ASP A 875 -19.18 15.74 -26.10
CA ASP A 875 -19.47 15.47 -24.68
C ASP A 875 -19.66 16.79 -23.89
N PRO A 876 -20.84 17.06 -23.30
CA PRO A 876 -21.12 18.22 -22.44
C PRO A 876 -20.31 18.32 -21.14
N GLN A 877 -19.53 17.30 -20.75
CA GLN A 877 -18.71 17.27 -19.51
C GLN A 877 -17.37 18.04 -19.58
N LEU A 878 -17.18 18.89 -20.61
CA LEU A 878 -15.93 19.61 -20.92
C LEU A 878 -15.40 20.58 -19.86
N MET A 879 -16.15 20.87 -18.79
CA MET A 879 -15.56 21.41 -17.57
C MET A 879 -15.22 20.23 -16.68
N SER A 880 -14.00 19.70 -16.80
CA SER A 880 -13.53 18.58 -15.96
C SER A 880 -13.60 18.89 -14.46
N ALA A 881 -13.80 20.15 -14.09
CA ALA A 881 -14.28 20.55 -12.78
C ALA A 881 -15.13 21.84 -12.80
N GLU A 882 -16.01 21.96 -11.80
CA GLU A 882 -16.89 23.11 -11.59
C GLU A 882 -16.08 24.41 -11.39
N PRO A 883 -16.42 25.52 -12.08
CA PRO A 883 -15.83 26.83 -11.82
C PRO A 883 -16.03 27.27 -10.38
N ARG A 884 -15.03 27.99 -9.87
CA ARG A 884 -15.02 28.43 -8.46
C ARG A 884 -14.77 29.91 -8.35
N LEU A 885 -15.50 30.55 -7.45
CA LEU A 885 -15.16 31.88 -6.97
C LEU A 885 -14.17 31.75 -5.82
N MET A 886 -13.09 32.49 -5.86
CA MET A 886 -12.10 32.54 -4.78
C MET A 886 -11.85 33.99 -4.35
N GLY A 887 -11.90 34.25 -3.04
CA GLY A 887 -11.70 35.60 -2.53
C GLY A 887 -11.93 35.74 -1.04
N SER A 888 -11.93 36.98 -0.57
CA SER A 888 -12.15 37.32 0.84
C SER A 888 -13.64 37.46 1.13
N PHE A 889 -14.32 36.34 1.37
CA PHE A 889 -15.74 36.28 1.73
C PHE A 889 -16.07 35.07 2.63
N SER A 890 -17.19 35.14 3.33
CA SER A 890 -17.88 33.96 3.87
C SER A 890 -19.09 33.61 2.98
N VAL A 891 -19.67 32.43 3.17
CA VAL A 891 -20.80 31.92 2.37
C VAL A 891 -22.01 31.75 3.29
N ASN A 892 -23.18 32.21 2.84
CA ASN A 892 -24.42 31.91 3.53
C ASN A 892 -24.85 30.44 3.29
N ALA A 893 -25.06 29.69 4.37
CA ALA A 893 -25.32 28.26 4.33
C ALA A 893 -26.48 27.91 3.36
N GLY A 894 -26.25 26.93 2.48
CA GLY A 894 -27.25 26.45 1.51
C GLY A 894 -27.57 27.41 0.36
N SER A 895 -26.75 28.44 0.11
CA SER A 895 -26.97 29.39 -1.00
C SER A 895 -25.68 29.81 -1.70
N ASN A 896 -25.77 30.21 -2.98
CA ASN A 896 -24.66 30.84 -3.73
C ASN A 896 -24.53 32.33 -3.40
N ARG A 897 -24.55 32.69 -2.10
CA ARG A 897 -24.48 34.09 -1.64
C ARG A 897 -23.19 34.36 -0.87
N LEU A 898 -22.41 35.32 -1.37
CA LEU A 898 -21.20 35.83 -0.73
C LEU A 898 -21.55 36.86 0.35
N MET A 899 -21.01 36.63 1.55
CA MET A 899 -21.18 37.45 2.76
C MET A 899 -19.82 38.03 3.19
N PRO A 900 -19.79 39.15 3.94
CA PRO A 900 -18.53 39.68 4.46
C PRO A 900 -17.73 38.62 5.24
N PRO A 901 -16.38 38.63 5.19
CA PRO A 901 -15.57 37.77 6.03
C PRO A 901 -15.92 37.94 7.51
N LYS A 902 -15.92 36.83 8.26
CA LYS A 902 -16.10 36.87 9.70
C LYS A 902 -14.81 37.31 10.39
N THR A 903 -14.93 38.27 11.30
CA THR A 903 -13.82 38.75 12.15
C THR A 903 -13.76 38.06 13.51
N THR A 904 -14.81 37.32 13.86
CA THR A 904 -14.86 36.42 15.01
C THR A 904 -15.45 35.06 14.63
N LEU A 905 -15.05 34.02 15.35
CA LEU A 905 -15.54 32.66 15.15
C LEU A 905 -15.62 31.92 16.49
N ARG A 906 -16.51 30.94 16.59
CA ARG A 906 -16.60 30.07 17.76
C ARG A 906 -15.85 28.76 17.52
N THR A 907 -15.60 28.01 18.59
CA THR A 907 -15.19 26.60 18.45
C THR A 907 -16.26 25.82 17.66
N GLY A 908 -15.84 24.76 16.97
CA GLY A 908 -16.68 23.98 16.05
C GLY A 908 -16.30 24.16 14.58
N SER A 909 -17.03 23.48 13.71
CA SER A 909 -16.66 23.36 12.29
C SER A 909 -16.76 24.68 11.52
N TRP A 910 -15.72 25.01 10.75
CA TRP A 910 -15.73 26.07 9.75
C TRP A 910 -16.87 25.93 8.74
N THR A 911 -17.23 24.69 8.40
CA THR A 911 -18.23 24.40 7.37
C THR A 911 -19.62 24.87 7.76
N GLU A 912 -19.93 24.82 9.06
CA GLU A 912 -21.18 25.28 9.65
C GLU A 912 -21.14 26.79 9.95
N GLN A 913 -19.94 27.38 9.95
CA GLN A 913 -19.69 28.77 10.29
C GLN A 913 -19.36 29.63 9.07
N GLY A 914 -19.81 29.26 7.87
CA GLY A 914 -19.75 30.10 6.67
C GLY A 914 -18.48 29.94 5.82
N TYR A 915 -17.68 28.91 6.10
CA TYR A 915 -16.50 28.56 5.31
C TYR A 915 -16.54 27.09 4.83
N PRO A 916 -17.61 26.65 4.13
CA PRO A 916 -17.82 25.25 3.73
C PRO A 916 -16.78 24.69 2.76
N TYR A 917 -16.16 25.53 1.94
CA TYR A 917 -15.21 25.09 0.91
C TYR A 917 -13.80 25.62 1.16
N PHE A 918 -13.51 26.09 2.37
CA PHE A 918 -12.19 26.58 2.72
C PHE A 918 -11.24 25.40 2.96
N SER A 919 -10.11 25.42 2.26
CA SER A 919 -8.95 24.58 2.50
C SER A 919 -7.73 25.47 2.64
N GLY A 920 -7.09 25.46 3.82
CA GLY A 920 -6.00 26.37 4.17
C GLY A 920 -5.90 26.57 5.67
N THR A 921 -5.34 27.70 6.10
CA THR A 921 -5.12 28.01 7.51
C THR A 921 -6.12 29.03 8.06
N GLY A 922 -6.83 28.66 9.13
CA GLY A 922 -7.66 29.57 9.93
C GLY A 922 -6.95 29.96 11.22
N VAL A 923 -6.94 31.25 11.53
CA VAL A 923 -6.18 31.83 12.64
C VAL A 923 -7.12 32.32 13.73
N TYR A 924 -7.04 31.71 14.90
CA TYR A 924 -7.79 32.06 16.10
C TYR A 924 -6.89 32.84 17.05
N CYS A 925 -7.30 34.01 17.52
CA CYS A 925 -6.52 34.85 18.42
C CYS A 925 -7.35 35.29 19.64
N GLN A 926 -6.77 35.16 20.84
CA GLN A 926 -7.38 35.62 22.08
C GLN A 926 -6.31 36.14 23.05
N THR A 927 -6.66 37.11 23.89
CA THR A 927 -5.84 37.50 25.05
C THR A 927 -6.31 36.75 26.29
N VAL A 928 -5.39 36.14 27.03
CA VAL A 928 -5.64 35.32 28.21
C VAL A 928 -4.83 35.87 29.38
N GLU A 929 -5.45 35.93 30.55
CA GLU A 929 -4.77 36.29 31.80
C GLU A 929 -4.13 35.04 32.41
N ILE A 930 -2.80 35.07 32.58
CA ILE A 930 -2.03 34.00 33.21
C ILE A 930 -1.71 34.44 34.65
N PRO A 931 -2.02 33.62 35.68
CA PRO A 931 -1.71 33.95 37.07
C PRO A 931 -0.20 34.07 37.30
N GLU A 932 0.19 34.55 38.48
CA GLU A 932 1.58 34.45 38.91
C GLU A 932 2.03 32.98 38.95
N PHE A 933 3.20 32.68 38.37
CA PHE A 933 3.80 31.35 38.36
C PHE A 933 5.29 31.42 38.72
N SER A 934 5.79 30.38 39.37
CA SER A 934 7.19 30.27 39.74
C SER A 934 8.05 29.81 38.55
N ARG A 935 9.37 30.04 38.61
CA ARG A 935 10.31 29.59 37.56
C ARG A 935 10.42 28.07 37.44
N ASP A 936 9.97 27.33 38.45
CA ASP A 936 10.05 25.87 38.47
C ASP A 936 8.77 25.21 37.90
N GLN A 937 7.74 26.00 37.57
CA GLN A 937 6.51 25.52 36.96
C GLN A 937 6.65 25.41 35.44
N ARG A 938 5.97 24.41 34.87
CA ARG A 938 5.94 24.16 33.42
C ARG A 938 4.56 24.54 32.88
N ILE A 939 4.52 25.33 31.81
CA ILE A 939 3.27 25.82 31.24
C ILE A 939 3.11 25.26 29.83
N VAL A 940 1.99 24.59 29.58
CA VAL A 940 1.66 23.93 28.31
C VAL A 940 0.39 24.54 27.74
N LEU A 941 0.35 24.79 26.43
CA LEU A 941 -0.85 25.16 25.69
C LEU A 941 -1.30 23.97 24.85
N ARG A 942 -2.58 23.61 24.98
CA ARG A 942 -3.22 22.49 24.32
C ARG A 942 -4.41 22.97 23.49
N ALA A 943 -4.55 22.43 22.29
CA ALA A 943 -5.74 22.58 21.45
C ALA A 943 -6.43 21.21 21.34
N GLU A 944 -7.70 21.12 21.72
CA GLU A 944 -8.45 19.87 21.61
C GLU A 944 -9.09 19.74 20.22
N GLU A 945 -8.91 18.58 19.60
CA GLU A 945 -9.45 18.23 18.28
C GLU A 945 -9.28 19.31 17.18
N PRO A 946 -8.04 19.78 16.91
CA PRO A 946 -7.79 20.56 15.71
C PRO A 946 -7.94 19.69 14.46
N ALA A 947 -8.80 20.09 13.53
CA ALA A 947 -8.97 19.43 12.24
C ALA A 947 -8.24 20.22 11.13
N ASP A 948 -6.99 19.87 10.75
CA ASP A 948 -6.27 18.61 11.06
C ASP A 948 -4.94 18.80 11.82
N MET A 949 -4.39 20.01 11.84
CA MET A 949 -3.14 20.32 12.55
C MET A 949 -3.13 21.73 13.11
N VAL A 950 -2.25 21.99 14.07
CA VAL A 950 -2.17 23.30 14.76
C VAL A 950 -0.73 23.83 14.83
N GLU A 951 -0.54 25.10 14.46
CA GLU A 951 0.63 25.90 14.83
C GLU A 951 0.26 26.83 15.99
N PHE A 952 1.12 26.88 17.00
CA PHE A 952 0.96 27.67 18.22
C PHE A 952 1.84 28.92 18.18
N VAL A 953 1.25 30.07 18.48
CA VAL A 953 1.95 31.36 18.58
C VAL A 953 1.55 32.04 19.90
N VAL A 954 2.53 32.49 20.68
CA VAL A 954 2.29 33.17 21.96
C VAL A 954 3.07 34.47 21.98
N ASN A 955 2.38 35.57 22.29
CA ASN A 955 2.96 36.92 22.32
C ASN A 955 3.72 37.30 21.04
N GLY A 956 3.24 36.83 19.88
CA GLY A 956 3.85 37.06 18.56
C GLY A 956 5.04 36.15 18.23
N ALA A 957 5.48 35.29 19.16
CA ALA A 957 6.54 34.32 18.93
C ALA A 957 5.96 32.93 18.60
N ARG A 958 6.51 32.27 17.58
CA ARG A 958 6.12 30.89 17.23
C ARG A 958 6.61 29.92 18.31
N ALA A 959 5.70 29.17 18.91
CA ALA A 959 6.02 28.13 19.88
C ALA A 959 6.37 26.82 19.17
N GLY A 960 5.64 26.48 18.10
CA GLY A 960 5.88 25.28 17.30
C GLY A 960 4.61 24.76 16.63
N VAL A 961 4.71 23.60 16.01
CA VAL A 961 3.66 23.00 15.17
C VAL A 961 3.41 21.56 15.62
N ARG A 962 2.14 21.18 15.77
CA ARG A 962 1.72 19.81 16.05
C ARG A 962 0.85 19.28 14.90
N PRO A 963 1.43 18.47 14.00
CA PRO A 963 0.71 17.84 12.90
C PRO A 963 -0.07 16.58 13.30
N TRP A 964 0.17 16.08 14.52
CA TRP A 964 -0.50 14.93 15.11
C TRP A 964 -0.44 15.01 16.65
N PRO A 965 -1.25 14.21 17.37
CA PRO A 965 -1.27 14.18 18.82
C PRO A 965 0.08 13.90 19.50
N PRO A 966 0.28 14.34 20.75
CA PRO A 966 -0.61 15.24 21.47
C PRO A 966 -0.57 16.65 20.86
N PHE A 967 -1.72 17.30 20.74
CA PHE A 967 -1.83 18.66 20.20
C PHE A 967 -1.54 19.71 21.28
N GLU A 968 -0.35 19.63 21.85
CA GLU A 968 0.11 20.52 22.90
C GLU A 968 1.58 20.90 22.73
N ILE A 969 1.95 22.04 23.31
CA ILE A 969 3.33 22.52 23.30
C ILE A 969 3.66 23.28 24.57
N GLU A 970 4.91 23.16 25.01
CA GLU A 970 5.41 23.93 26.14
C GLU A 970 5.63 25.40 25.75
N ILE A 971 5.01 26.31 26.49
CA ILE A 971 5.06 27.76 26.28
C ILE A 971 5.65 28.53 27.47
N THR A 972 6.21 27.83 28.47
CA THR A 972 6.80 28.42 29.69
C THR A 972 7.69 29.62 29.42
N HIS A 973 8.50 29.55 28.35
CA HIS A 973 9.48 30.57 27.97
C HIS A 973 8.89 31.74 27.15
N LEU A 974 7.61 31.67 26.76
CA LEU A 974 6.93 32.66 25.94
C LEU A 974 5.88 33.47 26.72
N VAL A 975 5.48 32.98 27.89
CA VAL A 975 4.44 33.59 28.72
C VAL A 975 5.00 34.47 29.82
N LYS A 976 4.16 35.39 30.32
CA LYS A 976 4.42 36.25 31.47
C LYS A 976 3.20 36.28 32.39
N PRO A 977 3.33 36.59 33.69
CA PRO A 977 2.16 36.89 34.52
C PRO A 977 1.33 38.05 33.93
N GLY A 978 0.01 37.95 34.03
CA GLY A 978 -0.95 38.90 33.46
C GLY A 978 -1.34 38.58 31.99
N PRO A 979 -1.61 39.60 31.16
CA PRO A 979 -2.16 39.39 29.82
C PRO A 979 -1.13 38.83 28.83
N ASN A 980 -1.53 37.78 28.12
CA ASN A 980 -0.78 37.14 27.04
C ASN A 980 -1.67 36.97 25.82
N THR A 981 -1.13 37.18 24.62
CA THR A 981 -1.84 36.88 23.38
C THR A 981 -1.52 35.46 22.95
N VAL A 982 -2.55 34.66 22.68
CA VAL A 982 -2.48 33.30 22.17
C VAL A 982 -3.10 33.28 20.78
N GLU A 983 -2.35 32.75 19.81
CA GLU A 983 -2.81 32.51 18.45
C GLU A 983 -2.68 31.00 18.12
N LEU A 984 -3.79 30.40 17.69
CA LEU A 984 -3.87 29.02 17.19
C LEU A 984 -4.15 29.06 15.69
N ARG A 985 -3.27 28.44 14.91
CA ARG A 985 -3.31 28.46 13.44
C ARG A 985 -3.64 27.05 12.98
N ILE A 986 -4.91 26.80 12.71
CA ILE A 986 -5.41 25.47 12.34
C ILE A 986 -5.35 25.33 10.83
N THR A 987 -4.84 24.20 10.32
CA THR A 987 -4.79 23.91 8.88
C THR A 987 -5.47 22.58 8.60
N ASN A 988 -6.44 22.57 7.69
CA ASN A 988 -7.13 21.35 7.22
C ASN A 988 -6.53 20.86 5.89
N SER A 989 -7.00 19.73 5.38
CA SER A 989 -6.66 19.20 4.06
C SER A 989 -7.30 19.95 2.86
N LEU A 990 -6.97 19.54 1.63
CA LEU A 990 -7.58 20.03 0.38
C LEU A 990 -9.00 19.49 0.13
N ALA A 991 -9.54 18.62 1.00
CA ALA A 991 -10.83 17.96 0.82
C ALA A 991 -11.96 18.95 0.53
N ASN A 992 -12.14 19.97 1.39
CA ASN A 992 -13.23 20.95 1.26
C ASN A 992 -13.19 21.73 -0.05
N LEU A 993 -12.00 21.94 -0.59
CA LEU A 993 -11.85 22.52 -1.91
C LEU A 993 -12.14 21.49 -3.00
N LEU A 994 -11.52 20.31 -3.01
CA LEU A 994 -11.52 19.45 -4.19
C LEU A 994 -12.68 18.44 -4.25
N GLN A 995 -13.32 18.13 -3.12
CA GLN A 995 -14.41 17.16 -3.02
C GLN A 995 -15.79 17.83 -3.08
N SER A 996 -16.82 17.01 -3.28
CA SER A 996 -18.20 17.46 -3.41
C SER A 996 -18.86 17.81 -2.08
N GLU A 997 -18.43 17.18 -0.98
CA GLU A 997 -19.02 17.34 0.35
C GLU A 997 -18.01 17.97 1.31
N PRO A 998 -18.38 19.07 2.01
CA PRO A 998 -17.55 19.66 3.06
C PRO A 998 -17.29 18.70 4.23
N CYS A 999 -16.03 18.56 4.61
CA CYS A 999 -15.58 17.87 5.82
C CYS A 999 -15.47 18.85 7.00
N PRO A 1000 -15.77 18.42 8.24
CA PRO A 1000 -15.50 19.21 9.43
C PRO A 1000 -14.05 19.71 9.48
N SER A 1001 -13.85 20.97 9.85
CA SER A 1001 -12.52 21.61 9.86
C SER A 1001 -12.45 22.73 10.90
N GLY A 1002 -11.26 23.03 11.40
CA GLY A 1002 -11.04 24.10 12.38
C GLY A 1002 -10.80 23.60 13.79
N LEU A 1003 -10.92 24.49 14.77
CA LEU A 1003 -10.80 24.15 16.19
C LEU A 1003 -12.13 23.56 16.67
N LEU A 1004 -12.23 22.23 16.71
CA LEU A 1004 -13.51 21.55 16.96
C LEU A 1004 -13.90 21.51 18.44
N SER A 1005 -12.93 21.57 19.36
CA SER A 1005 -13.14 21.58 20.81
C SER A 1005 -12.36 22.73 21.49
N GLU A 1006 -12.35 22.75 22.82
CA GLU A 1006 -11.76 23.82 23.62
C GLU A 1006 -10.21 23.87 23.53
N ALA A 1007 -9.63 25.01 23.89
CA ALA A 1007 -8.19 25.15 24.08
C ALA A 1007 -7.89 25.47 25.54
N THR A 1008 -6.81 24.92 26.07
CA THR A 1008 -6.47 25.02 27.50
C THR A 1008 -5.00 25.35 27.70
N ILE A 1009 -4.72 26.18 28.71
CA ILE A 1009 -3.38 26.37 29.26
C ILE A 1009 -3.30 25.60 30.56
N ILE A 1010 -2.28 24.76 30.70
CA ILE A 1010 -2.07 23.92 31.88
C ILE A 1010 -0.77 24.36 32.55
N ILE A 1011 -0.83 24.69 33.84
CA ILE A 1011 0.31 25.08 34.66
C ILE A 1011 0.63 23.93 35.62
N TYR A 1012 1.71 23.19 35.35
CA TYR A 1012 2.21 22.08 36.16
C TYR A 1012 3.12 22.52 37.29
#